data_AF-A0A1Y2VYU5-F1
#
_entry.id   AF-A0A1Y2VYU5-F1
#
_cell.length_a   1.000
_cell.length_b   1.000
_cell.length_c   1.000
_cell.angle_alpha   90.00
_cell.angle_beta   90.00
_cell.angle_gamma   90.00
#
_symmetry.space_group_name_H-M   'P 1'
#
loop_
_entity.id
_entity.type
_entity.pdbx_description
1 polymer ?
#
loop_
_entity_poly.entity_id
_entity_poly.type
_entity_poly.pdbx_seq_one_letter_code
_entity_poly.pdbx_strand_id
1 'polypeptide(L)'
;MTVAVAVAVAAPMVSQNPRRPSINHSISFAKWTDSFKRKGEDGDGNIVEFVSPSDLKAHWSWKAVRDILKDFREVNAKVEIILRAYIRVFSILVSIGHVDYLAEFMEYGLSDERLPLEHRPPRWPESKSMNEVFDEFLECQWKFCPLKVTRHTLVGQRLHSRHILPIASKKPLRELHGDSEVIRVEFHPDCIEEGLPTTMVLKTYTDPKLYKTEVSAFTMMYNSASNAWNSSPENIIEYYGHFIQKDKHCLLLECAQYGSLDTYLKDIEPPASAEEMFAFWKSMFRLIKGLVLIHGLGALDEDTTTAFRGAHQDIKPGNILVTGMKSTNKYDITLKIADFDLSDFWQISSEDPNALGVDNRGDQWYSAPECIANHSVLYRFDNRIGSEVDIWSLGCVYSEAAVWAVCGQPGIESYLNSRLQETQRFESMDSSGFAGCFHNGHEPLDAVTLMHNHILKSRRHWDTVTPGIIELVREKMLLDPMSPRKSAKDLLLLSESLLKEAQDKAREAGYLSSDTHETPSPSPPPSSKITVEEVQRYRSDIKKRRPPNERVAAQLDLLLEKIKGRDQIFLIDDSKSMKTQHREDVSNTFIALSYLAKRIDENDIDVFFTSNPSRRHHQRRTSKLVNEVEYNYNRNAGGTSAMEASMSEVIDYIIEEKLPNPHVTLVGIPRIPQFLIKRPRITLFVFTDGLWGNGAASVSGVEKEIRRLINNVKTRNLSRIAVTIQFIRFGDDADAIDRLKYLDTFGKHTDWDIVDTKSYKDDVPDMFIGSIDDEVDDNDEWEMARLRLS
;
A
#
# COMPACT_ATOMS: atom_id res chain seq x y z
N MET A 1 38.12 -46.99 3.13
CA MET A 1 39.03 -47.24 2.00
C MET A 1 38.31 -46.84 0.74
N THR A 2 38.81 -45.77 0.15
CA THR A 2 38.26 -44.99 -0.95
C THR A 2 38.54 -45.70 -2.28
N VAL A 3 37.53 -45.87 -3.13
CA VAL A 3 37.76 -46.13 -4.56
C VAL A 3 36.96 -45.09 -5.32
N ALA A 4 37.68 -44.05 -5.74
CA ALA A 4 37.18 -43.01 -6.63
C ALA A 4 37.10 -43.57 -8.05
N VAL A 5 35.91 -43.54 -8.66
CA VAL A 5 35.74 -43.75 -10.09
C VAL A 5 35.86 -42.39 -10.75
N ALA A 6 37.04 -42.11 -11.30
CA ALA A 6 37.29 -40.96 -12.14
C ALA A 6 36.59 -41.18 -13.49
N VAL A 7 35.55 -40.40 -13.77
CA VAL A 7 35.03 -40.23 -15.14
C VAL A 7 35.96 -39.25 -15.83
N ALA A 8 36.86 -39.80 -16.65
CA ALA A 8 37.71 -39.02 -17.53
C ALA A 8 36.84 -38.32 -18.59
N VAL A 9 36.75 -36.99 -18.49
CA VAL A 9 36.23 -36.16 -19.57
C VAL A 9 37.27 -36.18 -20.69
N ALA A 10 36.96 -36.88 -21.77
CA ALA A 10 37.74 -36.83 -23.00
C ALA A 10 37.73 -35.39 -23.53
N ALA A 11 38.90 -34.76 -23.56
CA ALA A 11 39.10 -33.50 -24.25
C ALA A 11 38.85 -33.68 -25.75
N PRO A 12 37.95 -32.91 -26.39
CA PRO A 12 37.84 -32.96 -27.83
C PRO A 12 39.07 -32.28 -28.45
N MET A 13 39.68 -32.96 -29.43
CA MET A 13 40.74 -32.39 -30.25
C MET A 13 40.29 -31.05 -30.84
N VAL A 14 41.01 -30.00 -30.49
CA VAL A 14 40.74 -28.61 -30.86
C VAL A 14 41.04 -28.41 -32.34
N SER A 15 39.99 -28.30 -33.15
CA SER A 15 40.05 -27.55 -34.41
C SER A 15 40.31 -26.08 -34.06
N GLN A 16 41.44 -25.53 -34.51
CA GLN A 16 41.80 -24.13 -34.30
C GLN A 16 40.85 -23.22 -35.10
N ASN A 17 39.76 -22.80 -34.46
CA ASN A 17 38.88 -21.78 -34.99
C ASN A 17 39.52 -20.40 -34.72
N PRO A 18 39.83 -19.58 -35.75
CA PRO A 18 40.56 -18.31 -35.61
C PRO A 18 39.82 -17.20 -34.82
N ARG A 19 38.59 -17.47 -34.35
CA ARG A 19 37.78 -16.54 -33.55
C ARG A 19 37.88 -16.68 -32.04
N ARG A 20 38.55 -17.70 -31.47
CA ARG A 20 38.57 -17.94 -30.01
C ARG A 20 39.77 -17.30 -29.29
N PRO A 21 39.57 -16.30 -28.42
CA PRO A 21 40.60 -15.84 -27.49
C PRO A 21 40.58 -16.66 -26.19
N SER A 22 41.48 -16.35 -25.25
CA SER A 22 41.91 -17.28 -24.19
C SER A 22 40.77 -17.73 -23.24
N ILE A 23 40.71 -19.05 -22.99
CA ILE A 23 39.81 -19.74 -22.03
C ILE A 23 39.95 -19.18 -20.58
N ASN A 24 40.98 -18.39 -20.29
CA ASN A 24 41.28 -17.87 -18.96
C ASN A 24 40.18 -16.96 -18.40
N HIS A 25 39.47 -16.19 -19.24
CA HIS A 25 38.39 -15.30 -18.76
C HIS A 25 37.17 -16.11 -18.30
N SER A 26 36.78 -17.14 -19.06
CA SER A 26 35.71 -18.06 -18.67
C SER A 26 36.06 -18.83 -17.40
N ILE A 27 37.31 -19.28 -17.23
CA ILE A 27 37.77 -19.92 -15.99
C ILE A 27 37.73 -18.95 -14.81
N SER A 28 38.20 -17.71 -15.00
CA SER A 28 38.20 -16.68 -13.95
C SER A 28 36.77 -16.34 -13.52
N PHE A 29 35.88 -16.14 -14.49
CA PHE A 29 34.47 -15.88 -14.22
C PHE A 29 33.79 -17.08 -13.57
N ALA A 30 34.04 -18.30 -14.02
CA ALA A 30 33.50 -19.52 -13.40
C ALA A 30 33.89 -19.60 -11.91
N LYS A 31 35.16 -19.39 -11.57
CA LYS A 31 35.64 -19.34 -10.17
C LYS A 31 34.94 -18.26 -9.35
N TRP A 32 34.73 -17.09 -9.95
CA TRP A 32 33.97 -16.03 -9.29
C TRP A 32 32.51 -16.46 -9.07
N THR A 33 31.83 -16.99 -10.09
CA THR A 33 30.44 -17.47 -9.94
C THR A 33 30.31 -18.55 -8.88
N ASP A 34 31.31 -19.44 -8.74
CA ASP A 34 31.31 -20.46 -7.68
C ASP A 34 31.41 -19.88 -6.27
N SER A 35 31.98 -18.68 -6.13
CA SER A 35 32.12 -17.98 -4.85
C SER A 35 30.89 -17.13 -4.49
N PHE A 36 30.04 -16.80 -5.47
CA PHE A 36 28.90 -15.89 -5.32
C PHE A 36 27.55 -16.53 -5.66
N LYS A 37 27.53 -17.80 -6.07
CA LYS A 37 26.30 -18.52 -6.36
C LYS A 37 25.45 -18.71 -5.11
N ARG A 38 24.15 -18.61 -5.32
CA ARG A 38 23.08 -18.75 -4.32
C ARG A 38 22.20 -19.93 -4.73
N LYS A 39 21.45 -20.46 -3.78
CA LYS A 39 20.48 -21.55 -4.04
C LYS A 39 19.08 -20.97 -4.19
N GLY A 40 18.33 -21.51 -5.14
CA GLY A 40 16.90 -21.30 -5.31
C GLY A 40 16.23 -22.60 -5.71
N GLU A 41 14.96 -22.53 -6.13
CA GLU A 41 14.19 -23.69 -6.56
C GLU A 41 13.65 -23.50 -7.98
N ASP A 42 13.71 -24.54 -8.80
CA ASP A 42 12.99 -24.56 -10.08
C ASP A 42 11.53 -25.03 -9.88
N GLY A 43 10.75 -25.02 -10.96
CA GLY A 43 9.35 -25.46 -10.95
C GLY A 43 9.16 -26.96 -10.67
N ASP A 44 10.23 -27.75 -10.73
CA ASP A 44 10.24 -29.17 -10.32
C ASP A 44 10.50 -29.32 -8.81
N GLY A 45 10.87 -28.23 -8.12
CA GLY A 45 11.27 -28.22 -6.71
C GLY A 45 12.72 -28.65 -6.49
N ASN A 46 13.53 -28.73 -7.55
CA ASN A 46 14.95 -29.04 -7.42
C ASN A 46 15.71 -27.80 -6.92
N ILE A 47 16.66 -28.02 -6.00
CA ILE A 47 17.57 -26.97 -5.57
C ILE A 47 18.59 -26.72 -6.68
N VAL A 48 18.58 -25.51 -7.22
CA VAL A 48 19.44 -25.08 -8.33
C VAL A 48 20.23 -23.82 -7.95
N GLU A 49 21.36 -23.61 -8.63
CA GLU A 49 22.28 -22.51 -8.34
C GLU A 49 22.03 -21.33 -9.28
N PHE A 50 22.03 -20.11 -8.75
CA PHE A 50 21.92 -18.87 -9.52
C PHE A 50 22.88 -17.79 -9.01
N VAL A 51 23.10 -16.75 -9.81
CA VAL A 51 23.85 -15.54 -9.43
C VAL A 51 22.89 -14.36 -9.40
N SER A 52 22.92 -13.56 -8.33
CA SER A 52 21.97 -12.45 -8.19
C SER A 52 22.26 -11.34 -9.22
N PRO A 53 21.23 -10.59 -9.69
CA PRO A 53 21.44 -9.47 -10.60
C PRO A 53 22.33 -8.38 -9.99
N SER A 54 22.28 -8.19 -8.67
CA SER A 54 23.13 -7.25 -7.93
C SER A 54 24.59 -7.70 -7.91
N ASP A 55 24.85 -8.99 -7.67
CA ASP A 55 26.20 -9.57 -7.68
C ASP A 55 26.85 -9.44 -9.07
N LEU A 56 26.09 -9.67 -10.14
CA LEU A 56 26.56 -9.46 -11.52
C LEU A 56 26.94 -8.01 -11.77
N LYS A 57 26.09 -7.05 -11.36
CA LYS A 57 26.36 -5.61 -11.48
C LYS A 57 27.60 -5.19 -10.69
N ALA A 58 27.83 -5.77 -9.51
CA ALA A 58 29.01 -5.49 -8.70
C ALA A 58 30.29 -6.07 -9.32
N HIS A 59 30.20 -7.25 -9.95
CA HIS A 59 31.34 -7.91 -10.59
C HIS A 59 31.84 -7.16 -11.83
N TRP A 60 30.93 -6.83 -12.74
CA TRP A 60 31.30 -6.26 -14.03
C TRP A 60 31.58 -4.76 -13.92
N SER A 61 32.84 -4.42 -13.72
CA SER A 61 33.32 -3.04 -13.91
C SER A 61 33.60 -2.73 -15.38
N TRP A 62 33.61 -1.44 -15.72
CA TRP A 62 34.00 -0.97 -17.05
C TRP A 62 35.38 -1.53 -17.48
N LYS A 63 36.34 -1.58 -16.55
CA LYS A 63 37.66 -2.16 -16.80
C LYS A 63 37.59 -3.65 -17.09
N ALA A 64 36.83 -4.42 -16.30
CA ALA A 64 36.70 -5.87 -16.46
C ALA A 64 36.09 -6.24 -17.82
N VAL A 65 34.99 -5.57 -18.20
CA VAL A 65 34.36 -5.78 -19.52
C VAL A 65 35.31 -5.39 -20.64
N ARG A 66 35.95 -4.21 -20.57
CA ARG A 66 36.91 -3.77 -21.59
C ARG A 66 38.07 -4.75 -21.73
N ASP A 67 38.61 -5.26 -20.63
CA ASP A 67 39.78 -6.13 -20.66
C ASP A 67 39.45 -7.49 -21.32
N ILE A 68 38.21 -8.00 -21.22
CA ILE A 68 37.74 -9.15 -22.01
C ILE A 68 37.60 -8.77 -23.48
N LEU A 69 36.93 -7.65 -23.79
CA LEU A 69 36.65 -7.24 -25.18
C LEU A 69 37.92 -6.99 -26.00
N LYS A 70 39.03 -6.56 -25.39
CA LYS A 70 40.32 -6.36 -26.07
C LYS A 70 40.86 -7.61 -26.75
N ASP A 71 40.48 -8.78 -26.26
CA ASP A 71 40.93 -10.05 -26.82
C ASP A 71 40.16 -10.43 -28.09
N PHE A 72 39.10 -9.68 -28.44
CA PHE A 72 38.27 -9.90 -29.62
C PHE A 72 38.42 -8.75 -30.61
N ARG A 73 38.69 -9.05 -31.88
CA ARG A 73 38.96 -8.03 -32.91
C ARG A 73 37.72 -7.24 -33.37
N GLU A 74 36.52 -7.80 -33.26
CA GLU A 74 35.31 -7.29 -33.94
C GLU A 74 34.04 -7.31 -33.05
N VAL A 75 34.16 -7.05 -31.74
CA VAL A 75 32.96 -6.88 -30.92
C VAL A 75 32.52 -5.42 -31.04
N ASN A 76 31.62 -5.14 -31.99
CA ASN A 76 31.03 -3.80 -32.24
C ASN A 76 30.09 -3.35 -31.11
N ALA A 77 30.52 -3.44 -29.85
CA ALA A 77 29.74 -3.13 -28.66
C ALA A 77 30.47 -2.13 -27.77
N LYS A 78 29.76 -1.08 -27.33
CA LYS A 78 30.27 -0.13 -26.33
C LYS A 78 30.13 -0.72 -24.94
N VAL A 79 31.18 -0.63 -24.12
CA VAL A 79 31.19 -1.15 -22.73
C VAL A 79 30.04 -0.58 -21.91
N GLU A 80 29.71 0.70 -22.10
CA GLU A 80 28.62 1.37 -21.41
C GLU A 80 27.25 0.75 -21.74
N ILE A 81 27.05 0.30 -22.99
CA ILE A 81 25.81 -0.36 -23.42
C ILE A 81 25.73 -1.74 -22.78
N ILE A 82 26.85 -2.48 -22.73
CA ILE A 82 26.89 -3.81 -22.12
C ILE A 82 26.52 -3.72 -20.63
N LEU A 83 27.17 -2.84 -19.89
CA LEU A 83 26.92 -2.65 -18.46
C LEU A 83 25.49 -2.21 -18.15
N ARG A 84 24.85 -1.48 -19.07
CA ARG A 84 23.49 -0.95 -18.88
C ARG A 84 22.40 -1.95 -19.26
N ALA A 85 22.56 -2.74 -20.30
CA ALA A 85 21.46 -3.48 -20.93
C ALA A 85 21.76 -4.95 -21.32
N TYR A 86 23.02 -5.40 -21.20
CA TYR A 86 23.42 -6.74 -21.64
C TYR A 86 24.31 -7.44 -20.60
N ILE A 87 24.22 -7.09 -19.32
CA ILE A 87 25.12 -7.63 -18.29
C ILE A 87 24.87 -9.13 -18.08
N ARG A 88 23.62 -9.59 -18.16
CA ARG A 88 23.28 -11.02 -18.05
C ARG A 88 23.65 -11.75 -19.34
N VAL A 89 23.30 -11.20 -20.51
CA VAL A 89 23.69 -11.76 -21.81
C VAL A 89 25.21 -11.92 -21.90
N PHE A 90 25.96 -10.88 -21.53
CA PHE A 90 27.42 -10.90 -21.49
C PHE A 90 27.94 -11.96 -20.51
N SER A 91 27.36 -12.06 -19.32
CA SER A 91 27.74 -13.08 -18.32
C SER A 91 27.54 -14.51 -18.83
N ILE A 92 26.44 -14.76 -19.55
CA ILE A 92 26.15 -16.06 -20.15
C ILE A 92 27.19 -16.37 -21.24
N LEU A 93 27.43 -15.44 -22.16
CA LEU A 93 28.41 -15.61 -23.24
C LEU A 93 29.84 -15.79 -22.71
N VAL A 94 30.23 -15.09 -21.64
CA VAL A 94 31.51 -15.32 -20.96
C VAL A 94 31.56 -16.73 -20.36
N SER A 95 30.47 -17.20 -19.75
CA SER A 95 30.40 -18.51 -19.10
C SER A 95 30.54 -19.68 -20.07
N ILE A 96 29.90 -19.58 -21.23
CA ILE A 96 29.99 -20.61 -22.30
C ILE A 96 31.22 -20.40 -23.21
N GLY A 97 31.95 -19.29 -23.06
CA GLY A 97 33.17 -19.02 -23.83
C GLY A 97 32.93 -18.50 -25.25
N HIS A 98 31.79 -17.83 -25.48
CA HIS A 98 31.33 -17.37 -26.79
C HIS A 98 31.06 -15.85 -26.85
N VAL A 99 31.89 -15.03 -26.20
CA VAL A 99 31.79 -13.56 -26.23
C VAL A 99 31.92 -12.99 -27.65
N ASP A 100 32.54 -13.74 -28.58
CA ASP A 100 32.63 -13.42 -30.00
C ASP A 100 31.25 -13.29 -30.69
N TYR A 101 30.19 -13.86 -30.10
CA TYR A 101 28.81 -13.77 -30.60
C TYR A 101 28.00 -12.63 -29.98
N LEU A 102 28.60 -11.78 -29.14
CA LEU A 102 27.88 -10.69 -28.48
C LEU A 102 27.27 -9.69 -29.47
N ALA A 103 27.97 -9.41 -30.58
CA ALA A 103 27.51 -8.47 -31.58
C ALA A 103 26.22 -8.95 -32.25
N GLU A 104 26.12 -10.25 -32.55
CA GLU A 104 24.93 -10.88 -33.12
C GLU A 104 23.77 -10.83 -32.12
N PHE A 105 23.98 -11.14 -30.84
CA PHE A 105 22.92 -10.99 -29.83
C PHE A 105 22.41 -9.54 -29.74
N MET A 106 23.29 -8.55 -29.85
CA MET A 106 22.91 -7.13 -29.89
C MET A 106 22.19 -6.74 -31.17
N GLU A 107 22.63 -7.23 -32.34
CA GLU A 107 22.00 -6.99 -33.65
C GLU A 107 20.55 -7.47 -33.68
N TYR A 108 20.29 -8.64 -33.09
CA TYR A 108 18.94 -9.21 -32.97
C TYR A 108 18.15 -8.68 -31.77
N GLY A 109 18.69 -7.70 -31.03
CA GLY A 109 18.01 -7.03 -29.91
C GLY A 109 17.75 -7.94 -28.71
N LEU A 110 18.56 -8.99 -28.52
CA LEU A 110 18.50 -9.92 -27.39
C LEU A 110 19.18 -9.30 -26.16
N SER A 111 18.53 -8.33 -25.53
CA SER A 111 18.98 -7.66 -24.30
C SER A 111 18.55 -8.39 -23.03
N ASP A 112 19.05 -7.95 -21.88
CA ASP A 112 18.69 -8.51 -20.57
C ASP A 112 17.18 -8.40 -20.27
N GLU A 113 16.49 -7.41 -20.84
CA GLU A 113 15.03 -7.22 -20.71
C GLU A 113 14.23 -8.30 -21.44
N ARG A 114 14.84 -9.00 -22.41
CA ARG A 114 14.22 -10.10 -23.15
C ARG A 114 14.50 -11.48 -22.55
N LEU A 115 15.35 -11.57 -21.53
CA LEU A 115 15.65 -12.83 -20.86
C LEU A 115 14.55 -13.19 -19.84
N PRO A 116 14.28 -14.49 -19.61
CA PRO A 116 14.87 -15.64 -20.30
C PRO A 116 14.27 -15.86 -21.71
N LEU A 117 15.07 -16.40 -22.62
CA LEU A 117 14.65 -16.78 -23.97
C LEU A 117 14.17 -18.23 -23.97
N GLU A 118 13.04 -18.48 -24.62
CA GLU A 118 12.55 -19.86 -24.87
C GLU A 118 12.83 -20.32 -26.29
N HIS A 119 12.85 -19.39 -27.24
CA HIS A 119 12.98 -19.65 -28.66
C HIS A 119 13.93 -18.65 -29.32
N ARG A 120 14.47 -19.05 -30.47
CA ARG A 120 15.27 -18.16 -31.32
C ARG A 120 14.39 -17.00 -31.82
N PRO A 121 14.93 -15.78 -31.95
CA PRO A 121 14.17 -14.66 -32.48
C PRO A 121 13.81 -14.87 -33.96
N PRO A 122 12.78 -14.19 -34.48
CA PRO A 122 12.45 -14.23 -35.90
C PRO A 122 13.64 -13.77 -36.75
N ARG A 123 13.88 -14.46 -37.88
CA ARG A 123 15.00 -14.19 -38.81
C ARG A 123 16.39 -14.47 -38.23
N TRP A 124 16.48 -15.31 -37.19
CA TRP A 124 17.75 -15.82 -36.71
C TRP A 124 18.52 -16.54 -37.85
N PRO A 125 19.83 -16.31 -38.02
CA PRO A 125 20.60 -16.92 -39.09
C PRO A 125 20.58 -18.45 -39.02
N GLU A 126 20.32 -19.10 -40.15
CA GLU A 126 20.43 -20.56 -40.28
C GLU A 126 21.92 -20.98 -40.39
N SER A 127 22.69 -20.70 -39.35
CA SER A 127 24.08 -21.11 -39.21
C SER A 127 24.21 -22.19 -38.14
N LYS A 128 24.85 -23.30 -38.48
CA LYS A 128 25.09 -24.41 -37.54
C LYS A 128 25.81 -23.92 -36.27
N SER A 129 26.86 -23.13 -36.42
CA SER A 129 27.63 -22.64 -35.27
C SER A 129 26.84 -21.64 -34.43
N MET A 130 26.02 -20.79 -35.05
CA MET A 130 25.20 -19.83 -34.31
C MET A 130 24.05 -20.54 -33.56
N ASN A 131 23.50 -21.61 -34.14
CA ASN A 131 22.51 -22.45 -33.48
C ASN A 131 23.11 -23.19 -32.28
N GLU A 132 24.31 -23.77 -32.42
CA GLU A 132 25.02 -24.43 -31.31
C GLU A 132 25.27 -23.46 -30.14
N VAL A 133 25.77 -22.25 -30.43
CA VAL A 133 25.98 -21.22 -29.39
C VAL A 133 24.67 -20.79 -28.73
N PHE A 134 23.59 -20.64 -29.51
CA PHE A 134 22.29 -20.30 -28.96
C PHE A 134 21.74 -21.41 -28.05
N ASP A 135 21.93 -22.68 -28.43
CA ASP A 135 21.49 -23.83 -27.63
C ASP A 135 22.28 -23.90 -26.31
N GLU A 136 23.60 -23.68 -26.34
CA GLU A 136 24.42 -23.56 -25.12
C GLU A 136 23.99 -22.36 -24.25
N PHE A 137 23.63 -21.23 -24.87
CA PHE A 137 23.11 -20.06 -24.18
C PHE A 137 21.79 -20.37 -23.48
N LEU A 138 20.85 -21.06 -24.16
CA LEU A 138 19.55 -21.43 -23.60
C LEU A 138 19.67 -22.33 -22.38
N GLU A 139 20.65 -23.23 -22.37
CA GLU A 139 20.93 -24.11 -21.24
C GLU A 139 21.60 -23.35 -20.09
N CYS A 140 22.50 -22.40 -20.38
CA CYS A 140 23.25 -21.67 -19.38
C CYS A 140 22.46 -20.50 -18.73
N GLN A 141 21.49 -19.91 -19.44
CA GLN A 141 20.85 -18.65 -19.03
C GLN A 141 20.22 -18.68 -17.64
N TRP A 142 19.65 -19.82 -17.22
CA TRP A 142 18.86 -19.93 -15.99
C TRP A 142 19.67 -19.53 -14.75
N LYS A 143 20.97 -19.88 -14.73
CA LYS A 143 21.91 -19.50 -13.67
C LYS A 143 22.03 -17.98 -13.49
N PHE A 144 21.77 -17.19 -14.53
CA PHE A 144 21.90 -15.73 -14.55
C PHE A 144 20.55 -15.00 -14.66
N CYS A 145 19.45 -15.75 -14.71
CA CYS A 145 18.09 -15.27 -14.87
C CYS A 145 17.17 -15.81 -13.76
N PRO A 146 17.47 -15.56 -12.46
CA PRO A 146 16.48 -15.83 -11.42
C PRO A 146 15.27 -14.92 -11.58
N LEU A 147 14.10 -15.38 -11.14
CA LEU A 147 12.89 -14.56 -11.09
C LEU A 147 13.17 -13.34 -10.21
N LYS A 148 12.88 -12.14 -10.73
CA LYS A 148 12.82 -10.93 -9.90
C LYS A 148 11.39 -10.77 -9.42
N VAL A 149 11.14 -10.95 -8.12
CA VAL A 149 9.82 -10.83 -7.51
C VAL A 149 9.45 -9.35 -7.42
N THR A 150 8.58 -8.91 -8.32
CA THR A 150 8.01 -7.56 -8.37
C THR A 150 6.50 -7.63 -8.53
N ARG A 151 5.78 -6.56 -8.19
CA ARG A 151 4.32 -6.50 -8.43
C ARG A 151 3.97 -6.78 -9.89
N HIS A 152 4.81 -6.34 -10.85
CA HIS A 152 4.62 -6.60 -12.28
C HIS A 152 4.81 -8.08 -12.69
N THR A 153 5.67 -8.82 -12.00
CA THR A 153 5.83 -10.27 -12.26
C THR A 153 4.73 -11.11 -11.64
N LEU A 154 4.04 -10.59 -10.64
CA LEU A 154 3.02 -11.28 -9.84
C LEU A 154 1.59 -11.00 -10.31
N VAL A 155 1.39 -10.89 -11.63
CA VAL A 155 0.08 -10.63 -12.29
C VAL A 155 -0.48 -11.86 -13.00
N GLY A 156 -0.12 -13.06 -12.55
CA GLY A 156 -0.60 -14.32 -13.12
C GLY A 156 0.24 -14.82 -14.29
N GLN A 157 1.51 -14.43 -14.35
CA GLN A 157 2.42 -14.92 -15.37
C GLN A 157 2.59 -16.45 -15.30
N ARG A 158 2.70 -17.09 -16.47
CA ARG A 158 3.09 -18.50 -16.58
C ARG A 158 4.60 -18.57 -16.69
N LEU A 159 5.26 -19.08 -15.66
CA LEU A 159 6.69 -19.24 -15.61
C LEU A 159 7.11 -20.58 -16.23
N HIS A 160 8.20 -20.56 -16.98
CA HIS A 160 8.86 -21.77 -17.46
C HIS A 160 9.32 -22.64 -16.27
N SER A 161 9.32 -23.98 -16.42
CA SER A 161 9.70 -24.90 -15.33
C SER A 161 11.12 -24.66 -14.80
N ARG A 162 12.05 -24.28 -15.67
CA ARG A 162 13.45 -23.96 -15.31
C ARG A 162 13.66 -22.55 -14.73
N HIS A 163 12.63 -21.70 -14.69
CA HIS A 163 12.77 -20.37 -14.11
C HIS A 163 12.97 -20.48 -12.60
N ILE A 164 14.10 -20.00 -12.11
CA ILE A 164 14.53 -20.18 -10.72
C ILE A 164 13.77 -19.19 -9.83
N LEU A 165 12.95 -19.71 -8.91
CA LEU A 165 12.41 -18.96 -7.80
C LEU A 165 13.54 -18.73 -6.78
N PRO A 166 13.87 -17.48 -6.43
CA PRO A 166 15.00 -17.16 -5.56
C PRO A 166 14.63 -17.37 -4.08
N ILE A 167 14.12 -18.55 -3.72
CA ILE A 167 13.73 -18.93 -2.37
C ILE A 167 14.99 -19.37 -1.62
N ALA A 168 15.41 -18.58 -0.63
CA ALA A 168 16.56 -18.85 0.21
C ALA A 168 16.25 -19.90 1.29
N SER A 169 15.04 -19.88 1.84
CA SER A 169 14.57 -20.86 2.80
C SER A 169 13.04 -21.02 2.71
N LYS A 170 12.53 -22.18 3.14
CA LYS A 170 11.08 -22.42 3.23
C LYS A 170 10.74 -23.30 4.43
N LYS A 171 9.55 -23.09 5.00
CA LYS A 171 8.99 -23.87 6.11
C LYS A 171 7.52 -24.17 5.81
N PRO A 172 7.11 -25.44 5.69
CA PRO A 172 5.69 -25.80 5.58
C PRO A 172 4.93 -25.27 6.81
N LEU A 173 3.80 -24.59 6.56
CA LEU A 173 2.85 -24.18 7.60
C LEU A 173 1.65 -25.11 7.63
N ARG A 174 1.20 -25.55 6.45
CA ARG A 174 0.18 -26.58 6.24
C ARG A 174 0.66 -27.48 5.12
N GLU A 175 0.93 -28.74 5.43
CA GLU A 175 1.21 -29.76 4.41
C GLU A 175 -0.02 -29.94 3.51
N LEU A 176 0.17 -30.46 2.29
CA LEU A 176 -0.91 -30.67 1.32
C LEU A 176 -2.02 -31.53 1.94
N HIS A 177 -3.12 -30.87 2.31
CA HIS A 177 -4.36 -31.49 2.76
C HIS A 177 -5.47 -31.03 1.82
N GLY A 178 -5.97 -31.96 0.99
CA GLY A 178 -6.92 -31.62 -0.08
C GLY A 178 -6.22 -30.90 -1.22
N ASP A 179 -6.73 -29.71 -1.58
CA ASP A 179 -6.42 -29.04 -2.85
C ASP A 179 -5.38 -27.90 -2.76
N SER A 180 -4.80 -27.66 -1.58
CA SER A 180 -3.77 -26.62 -1.40
C SER A 180 -2.70 -26.90 -0.34
N GLU A 181 -1.51 -26.32 -0.54
CA GLU A 181 -0.37 -26.33 0.36
C GLU A 181 -0.02 -24.89 0.77
N VAL A 182 0.37 -24.66 2.03
CA VAL A 182 0.75 -23.34 2.54
C VAL A 182 2.16 -23.38 3.10
N ILE A 183 3.06 -22.58 2.50
CA ILE A 183 4.49 -22.59 2.82
C ILE A 183 4.93 -21.18 3.18
N ARG A 184 5.61 -21.01 4.32
CA ARG A 184 6.36 -19.77 4.59
C ARG A 184 7.66 -19.80 3.78
N VAL A 185 7.89 -18.80 2.95
CA VAL A 185 9.07 -18.69 2.09
C VAL A 185 9.86 -17.42 2.43
N GLU A 186 11.18 -17.53 2.40
CA GLU A 186 12.09 -16.39 2.48
C GLU A 186 12.77 -16.24 1.13
N PHE A 187 12.44 -15.16 0.42
CA PHE A 187 13.05 -14.84 -0.86
C PHE A 187 14.38 -14.11 -0.66
N HIS A 188 15.26 -14.26 -1.65
CA HIS A 188 16.56 -13.62 -1.65
C HIS A 188 16.43 -12.09 -1.80
N PRO A 189 16.98 -11.26 -0.88
CA PRO A 189 16.77 -9.80 -0.88
C PRO A 189 17.12 -9.11 -2.21
N ASP A 190 18.20 -9.55 -2.88
CA ASP A 190 18.64 -9.00 -4.17
C ASP A 190 17.67 -9.26 -5.34
N CYS A 191 16.69 -10.15 -5.14
CA CYS A 191 15.76 -10.59 -6.17
C CYS A 191 14.33 -10.11 -5.89
N ILE A 192 14.13 -9.19 -4.94
CA ILE A 192 12.81 -8.64 -4.60
C ILE A 192 12.78 -7.14 -4.89
N GLU A 193 11.64 -6.63 -5.33
CA GLU A 193 11.36 -5.21 -5.47
C GLU A 193 11.40 -4.46 -4.12
N GLU A 194 11.92 -3.24 -4.14
CA GLU A 194 11.90 -2.38 -2.96
C GLU A 194 10.46 -2.13 -2.49
N GLY A 195 10.19 -2.38 -1.20
CA GLY A 195 8.86 -2.26 -0.60
C GLY A 195 8.08 -3.58 -0.45
N LEU A 196 8.49 -4.67 -1.11
CA LEU A 196 7.97 -6.00 -0.82
C LEU A 196 8.75 -6.68 0.32
N PRO A 197 8.10 -7.43 1.22
CA PRO A 197 8.80 -8.15 2.29
C PRO A 197 9.58 -9.35 1.74
N THR A 198 10.70 -9.68 2.39
CA THR A 198 11.49 -10.88 2.05
C THR A 198 10.82 -12.17 2.52
N THR A 199 10.03 -12.10 3.60
CA THR A 199 9.26 -13.23 4.13
C THR A 199 7.82 -13.11 3.64
N MET A 200 7.33 -14.15 2.96
CA MET A 200 5.96 -14.25 2.44
C MET A 200 5.38 -15.64 2.69
N VAL A 201 4.08 -15.79 2.47
CA VAL A 201 3.40 -17.08 2.40
C VAL A 201 3.14 -17.42 0.94
N LEU A 202 3.66 -18.56 0.50
CA LEU A 202 3.36 -19.17 -0.79
C LEU A 202 2.25 -20.20 -0.59
N LYS A 203 1.06 -19.90 -1.09
CA LYS A 203 -0.07 -20.83 -1.17
C LYS A 203 -0.10 -21.43 -2.56
N THR A 204 -0.08 -22.75 -2.66
CA THR A 204 -0.11 -23.45 -3.96
C THR A 204 -1.34 -24.33 -4.06
N TYR A 205 -1.99 -24.31 -5.23
CA TYR A 205 -3.20 -25.05 -5.51
C TYR A 205 -2.98 -26.11 -6.58
N THR A 206 -3.65 -27.24 -6.40
CA THR A 206 -3.84 -28.26 -7.44
C THR A 206 -5.16 -28.08 -8.20
N ASP A 207 -6.19 -27.51 -7.57
CA ASP A 207 -7.45 -27.15 -8.24
C ASP A 207 -7.40 -25.70 -8.79
N PRO A 208 -7.43 -25.52 -10.13
CA PRO A 208 -7.47 -24.20 -10.73
C PRO A 208 -8.72 -23.38 -10.38
N LYS A 209 -9.82 -24.02 -9.96
CA LYS A 209 -11.07 -23.33 -9.58
C LYS A 209 -10.86 -22.54 -8.29
N LEU A 210 -10.40 -23.18 -7.22
CA LEU A 210 -10.11 -22.56 -5.92
C LEU A 210 -9.12 -21.40 -6.06
N TYR A 211 -8.05 -21.61 -6.82
CA TYR A 211 -7.08 -20.58 -7.16
C TYR A 211 -7.73 -19.35 -7.82
N LYS A 212 -8.58 -19.57 -8.83
CA LYS A 212 -9.25 -18.47 -9.54
C LYS A 212 -10.23 -17.73 -8.65
N THR A 213 -10.96 -18.46 -7.78
CA THR A 213 -11.86 -17.86 -6.81
C THR A 213 -11.10 -16.90 -5.89
N GLU A 214 -10.01 -17.36 -5.27
CA GLU A 214 -9.24 -16.54 -4.33
C GLU A 214 -8.56 -15.35 -5.03
N VAL A 215 -7.97 -15.54 -6.22
CA VAL A 215 -7.40 -14.43 -7.02
C VAL A 215 -8.47 -13.42 -7.42
N SER A 216 -9.67 -13.88 -7.81
CA SER A 216 -10.78 -13.00 -8.16
C SER A 216 -11.25 -12.20 -6.95
N ALA A 217 -11.40 -12.85 -5.79
CA ALA A 217 -11.77 -12.20 -4.54
C ALA A 217 -10.83 -11.04 -4.20
N PHE A 218 -9.52 -11.30 -4.17
CA PHE A 218 -8.53 -10.24 -3.95
C PHE A 218 -8.62 -9.15 -5.01
N THR A 219 -8.62 -9.52 -6.29
CA THR A 219 -8.66 -8.52 -7.38
C THR A 219 -9.88 -7.60 -7.27
N MET A 220 -11.06 -8.15 -6.98
CA MET A 220 -12.29 -7.38 -6.81
C MET A 220 -12.21 -6.46 -5.59
N MET A 221 -11.76 -6.97 -4.42
CA MET A 221 -11.60 -6.15 -3.22
C MET A 221 -10.59 -5.01 -3.40
N TYR A 222 -9.42 -5.28 -4.00
CA TYR A 222 -8.40 -4.25 -4.21
C TYR A 222 -8.85 -3.17 -5.21
N ASN A 223 -9.54 -3.56 -6.28
CA ASN A 223 -10.07 -2.61 -7.27
C ASN A 223 -11.22 -1.75 -6.71
N SER A 224 -12.01 -2.27 -5.77
CA SER A 224 -13.05 -1.49 -5.09
C SER A 224 -12.50 -0.61 -3.97
N ALA A 225 -11.48 -1.09 -3.24
CA ALA A 225 -10.83 -0.34 -2.17
C ALA A 225 -10.03 0.85 -2.71
N SER A 226 -9.45 0.76 -3.90
CA SER A 226 -8.66 1.86 -4.51
C SER A 226 -9.46 3.14 -4.78
N ASN A 227 -10.80 3.09 -4.76
CA ASN A 227 -11.65 4.27 -4.94
C ASN A 227 -12.16 4.88 -3.62
N ALA A 228 -11.94 4.24 -2.47
CA ALA A 228 -12.49 4.72 -1.19
C ALA A 228 -11.52 4.60 0.02
N TRP A 229 -10.41 3.88 -0.12
CA TRP A 229 -9.39 3.68 0.90
C TRP A 229 -7.99 3.83 0.28
N ASN A 230 -7.33 4.97 0.50
CA ASN A 230 -5.93 5.24 0.11
C ASN A 230 -4.88 4.38 0.86
N SER A 231 -5.26 3.20 1.37
CA SER A 231 -4.39 2.30 2.13
C SER A 231 -4.87 0.85 1.96
N SER A 232 -3.93 -0.10 1.90
CA SER A 232 -4.24 -1.54 1.90
C SER A 232 -5.25 -1.88 3.01
N PRO A 233 -6.22 -2.78 2.74
CA PRO A 233 -7.27 -3.10 3.69
C PRO A 233 -6.68 -3.73 4.97
N GLU A 234 -6.61 -2.95 6.06
CA GLU A 234 -5.88 -3.32 7.29
C GLU A 234 -6.40 -4.60 7.97
N ASN A 235 -7.63 -5.03 7.64
CA ASN A 235 -8.30 -6.19 8.22
C ASN A 235 -8.49 -7.37 7.24
N ILE A 236 -7.85 -7.32 6.07
CA ILE A 236 -7.77 -8.42 5.10
C ILE A 236 -6.29 -8.76 4.91
N ILE A 237 -5.95 -10.05 4.81
CA ILE A 237 -4.57 -10.49 4.58
C ILE A 237 -4.02 -9.85 3.30
N GLU A 238 -2.82 -9.29 3.36
CA GLU A 238 -2.27 -8.60 2.18
C GLU A 238 -1.91 -9.61 1.08
N TYR A 239 -2.32 -9.30 -0.15
CA TYR A 239 -2.08 -10.09 -1.35
C TYR A 239 -1.00 -9.41 -2.21
N TYR A 240 0.15 -10.07 -2.37
CA TYR A 240 1.27 -9.53 -3.15
C TYR A 240 1.17 -9.89 -4.64
N GLY A 241 0.36 -10.90 -4.98
CA GLY A 241 0.10 -11.31 -6.35
C GLY A 241 0.22 -12.83 -6.54
N HIS A 242 0.30 -13.26 -7.79
CA HIS A 242 0.17 -14.66 -8.16
C HIS A 242 0.94 -15.02 -9.44
N PHE A 243 1.24 -16.31 -9.63
CA PHE A 243 1.88 -16.85 -10.83
C PHE A 243 1.56 -18.34 -10.99
N ILE A 244 1.87 -18.91 -12.15
CA ILE A 244 1.67 -20.33 -12.44
C ILE A 244 3.01 -20.92 -12.88
N GLN A 245 3.42 -22.05 -12.29
CA GLN A 245 4.63 -22.76 -12.70
C GLN A 245 4.42 -24.28 -12.62
N LYS A 246 4.69 -25.00 -13.72
CA LYS A 246 4.52 -26.47 -13.82
C LYS A 246 3.16 -26.94 -13.28
N ASP A 247 2.09 -26.31 -13.76
CA ASP A 247 0.69 -26.55 -13.37
C ASP A 247 0.35 -26.29 -11.89
N LYS A 248 1.31 -25.81 -11.09
CA LYS A 248 1.04 -25.28 -9.75
C LYS A 248 0.56 -23.85 -9.86
N HIS A 249 -0.56 -23.61 -9.21
CA HIS A 249 -1.23 -22.31 -9.14
C HIS A 249 -0.83 -21.61 -7.84
N CYS A 250 -0.01 -20.58 -7.92
CA CYS A 250 0.69 -20.00 -6.76
C CYS A 250 0.19 -18.60 -6.40
N LEU A 251 -0.09 -18.34 -5.13
CA LEU A 251 -0.35 -17.01 -4.57
C LEU A 251 0.73 -16.65 -3.54
N LEU A 252 1.10 -15.37 -3.51
CA LEU A 252 1.97 -14.79 -2.49
C LEU A 252 1.16 -13.88 -1.58
N LEU A 253 1.19 -14.18 -0.28
CA LEU A 253 0.42 -13.52 0.77
C LEU A 253 1.35 -13.01 1.88
N GLU A 254 0.84 -12.09 2.69
CA GLU A 254 1.47 -11.66 3.95
C GLU A 254 1.68 -12.83 4.91
N CYS A 255 2.82 -12.78 5.61
CA CYS A 255 3.14 -13.76 6.64
C CYS A 255 2.57 -13.31 7.98
N ALA A 256 1.60 -14.06 8.52
CA ALA A 256 1.07 -13.86 9.86
C ALA A 256 2.04 -14.41 10.92
N GLN A 257 2.75 -13.53 11.62
CA GLN A 257 3.80 -13.91 12.58
C GLN A 257 3.28 -14.79 13.73
N TYR A 258 2.03 -14.59 14.15
CA TYR A 258 1.46 -15.24 15.34
C TYR A 258 0.42 -16.31 14.98
N GLY A 259 0.36 -16.72 13.71
CA GLY A 259 -0.55 -17.77 13.24
C GLY A 259 -2.01 -17.33 13.17
N SER A 260 -2.90 -18.31 13.22
CA SER A 260 -4.36 -18.13 13.27
C SER A 260 -4.85 -17.79 14.67
N LEU A 261 -6.06 -17.24 14.77
CA LEU A 261 -6.68 -16.87 16.04
C LEU A 261 -6.86 -18.10 16.95
N ASP A 262 -7.21 -19.26 16.42
CA ASP A 262 -7.35 -20.48 17.22
C ASP A 262 -6.04 -20.92 17.89
N THR A 263 -4.92 -20.81 17.17
CA THR A 263 -3.58 -21.11 17.69
C THR A 263 -3.18 -20.04 18.70
N TYR A 264 -3.41 -18.77 18.37
CA TYR A 264 -3.10 -17.65 19.24
C TYR A 264 -3.80 -17.78 20.60
N LEU A 265 -5.11 -18.04 20.62
CA LEU A 265 -5.89 -18.19 21.86
C LEU A 265 -5.52 -19.44 22.69
N LYS A 266 -4.92 -20.46 22.07
CA LYS A 266 -4.36 -21.63 22.79
C LYS A 266 -3.06 -21.28 23.52
N ASP A 267 -2.27 -20.37 22.95
CA ASP A 267 -0.94 -20.03 23.47
C ASP A 267 -0.95 -18.88 24.48
N ILE A 268 -2.04 -18.10 24.57
CA ILE A 268 -2.17 -17.00 25.52
C ILE A 268 -3.19 -17.29 26.62
N GLU A 269 -2.91 -16.80 27.83
CA GLU A 269 -3.92 -16.76 28.90
C GLU A 269 -5.05 -15.76 28.57
N PRO A 270 -6.30 -15.97 29.05
CA PRO A 270 -7.40 -15.02 28.92
C PRO A 270 -7.15 -13.65 29.62
N PRO A 271 -7.89 -12.59 29.24
CA PRO A 271 -7.76 -11.27 29.85
C PRO A 271 -7.92 -11.28 31.37
N ALA A 272 -6.98 -10.66 32.08
CA ALA A 272 -6.94 -10.61 33.55
C ALA A 272 -7.37 -9.25 34.12
N SER A 273 -7.55 -8.22 33.28
CA SER A 273 -8.01 -6.88 33.68
C SER A 273 -9.00 -6.26 32.69
N ALA A 274 -9.63 -5.16 33.09
CA ALA A 274 -10.54 -4.41 32.24
C ALA A 274 -9.82 -3.82 31.01
N GLU A 275 -8.58 -3.35 31.16
CA GLU A 275 -7.74 -2.86 30.07
C GLU A 275 -7.47 -3.96 29.02
N GLU A 276 -7.11 -5.15 29.49
CA GLU A 276 -6.84 -6.30 28.63
C GLU A 276 -8.10 -6.77 27.89
N MET A 277 -9.24 -6.84 28.58
CA MET A 277 -10.52 -7.22 28.00
C MET A 277 -10.99 -6.20 26.95
N PHE A 278 -10.82 -4.91 27.24
CA PHE A 278 -11.13 -3.84 26.31
C PHE A 278 -10.25 -3.91 25.06
N ALA A 279 -8.93 -4.09 25.22
CA ALA A 279 -8.00 -4.25 24.10
C ALA A 279 -8.37 -5.47 23.24
N PHE A 280 -8.69 -6.60 23.87
CA PHE A 280 -9.12 -7.82 23.17
C PHE A 280 -10.34 -7.58 22.29
N TRP A 281 -11.43 -7.07 22.85
CA TRP A 281 -12.66 -6.83 22.08
C TRP A 281 -12.50 -5.72 21.05
N LYS A 282 -11.70 -4.69 21.34
CA LYS A 282 -11.34 -3.67 20.36
C LYS A 282 -10.65 -4.26 19.15
N SER A 283 -9.73 -5.21 19.34
CA SER A 283 -9.09 -5.93 18.24
C SER A 283 -10.05 -6.86 17.51
N MET A 284 -10.88 -7.64 18.23
CA MET A 284 -11.88 -8.54 17.62
C MET A 284 -12.87 -7.79 16.73
N PHE A 285 -13.39 -6.65 17.17
CA PHE A 285 -14.34 -5.84 16.40
C PHE A 285 -13.79 -5.25 15.10
N ARG A 286 -12.47 -5.22 14.92
CA ARG A 286 -11.87 -4.79 13.64
C ARG A 286 -12.18 -5.76 12.50
N LEU A 287 -12.51 -7.03 12.79
CA LEU A 287 -12.94 -8.00 11.80
C LEU A 287 -14.19 -7.54 11.04
N ILE A 288 -15.07 -6.76 11.69
CA ILE A 288 -16.26 -6.19 11.05
C ILE A 288 -15.86 -5.27 9.88
N LYS A 289 -14.76 -4.53 10.01
CA LYS A 289 -14.24 -3.67 8.92
C LYS A 289 -13.82 -4.51 7.71
N GLY A 290 -13.25 -5.70 7.93
CA GLY A 290 -12.96 -6.65 6.86
C GLY A 290 -14.23 -7.11 6.16
N LEU A 291 -15.27 -7.50 6.92
CA LEU A 291 -16.55 -7.90 6.34
C LEU A 291 -17.26 -6.76 5.58
N VAL A 292 -17.15 -5.51 6.04
CA VAL A 292 -17.69 -4.36 5.28
C VAL A 292 -17.10 -4.30 3.86
N LEU A 293 -15.80 -4.54 3.73
CA LEU A 293 -15.11 -4.55 2.44
C LEU A 293 -15.51 -5.75 1.58
N ILE A 294 -15.71 -6.92 2.18
CA ILE A 294 -16.12 -8.13 1.46
C ILE A 294 -17.58 -8.02 0.97
N HIS A 295 -18.47 -7.48 1.80
CA HIS A 295 -19.91 -7.50 1.57
C HIS A 295 -20.38 -6.46 0.55
N GLY A 296 -19.64 -5.37 0.35
CA GLY A 296 -20.03 -4.29 -0.54
C GLY A 296 -18.87 -3.79 -1.40
N LEU A 297 -18.91 -4.10 -2.69
CA LEU A 297 -17.94 -3.69 -3.70
C LEU A 297 -18.57 -2.67 -4.66
N GLY A 298 -19.01 -1.56 -4.10
CA GLY A 298 -19.72 -0.47 -4.80
C GLY A 298 -21.11 -0.21 -4.24
N ALA A 299 -21.71 0.90 -4.67
CA ALA A 299 -23.09 1.27 -4.35
C ALA A 299 -23.92 1.36 -5.64
N LEU A 300 -25.21 1.04 -5.55
CA LEU A 300 -26.16 1.40 -6.59
C LEU A 300 -26.54 2.87 -6.38
N ASP A 301 -26.42 3.68 -7.42
CA ASP A 301 -26.84 5.09 -7.44
C ASP A 301 -27.49 5.43 -8.80
N GLU A 302 -27.83 6.71 -9.02
CA GLU A 302 -28.52 7.14 -10.25
C GLU A 302 -27.70 6.90 -11.52
N ASP A 303 -26.37 6.89 -11.42
CA ASP A 303 -25.44 6.71 -12.53
C ASP A 303 -24.89 5.27 -12.64
N THR A 304 -24.94 4.50 -11.55
CA THR A 304 -24.37 3.16 -11.40
C THR A 304 -25.48 2.13 -11.19
N THR A 305 -25.95 1.54 -12.30
CA THR A 305 -27.08 0.58 -12.31
C THR A 305 -26.74 -0.82 -11.80
N THR A 306 -25.46 -1.11 -11.57
CA THR A 306 -24.97 -2.43 -11.14
C THR A 306 -23.84 -2.29 -10.13
N ALA A 307 -23.82 -3.15 -9.12
CA ALA A 307 -22.74 -3.23 -8.13
C ALA A 307 -22.41 -4.70 -7.83
N PHE A 308 -21.33 -4.95 -7.08
CA PHE A 308 -21.00 -6.29 -6.62
C PHE A 308 -21.22 -6.43 -5.11
N ARG A 309 -21.73 -7.60 -4.71
CA ARG A 309 -21.73 -8.06 -3.32
C ARG A 309 -20.86 -9.30 -3.20
N GLY A 310 -20.42 -9.58 -1.97
CA GLY A 310 -19.60 -10.74 -1.69
C GLY A 310 -19.94 -11.40 -0.37
N ALA A 311 -19.57 -12.66 -0.26
CA ALA A 311 -19.56 -13.44 0.98
C ALA A 311 -18.27 -14.26 1.04
N HIS A 312 -17.63 -14.29 2.20
CA HIS A 312 -16.45 -15.10 2.43
C HIS A 312 -16.79 -16.59 2.53
N GLN A 313 -17.91 -16.91 3.18
CA GLN A 313 -18.48 -18.25 3.38
C GLN A 313 -17.66 -19.23 4.22
N ASP A 314 -16.51 -18.82 4.77
CA ASP A 314 -15.63 -19.69 5.59
C ASP A 314 -14.99 -18.91 6.76
N ILE A 315 -15.75 -17.99 7.37
CA ILE A 315 -15.28 -17.23 8.54
C ILE A 315 -15.24 -18.14 9.77
N LYS A 316 -14.03 -18.43 10.24
CA LYS A 316 -13.76 -19.25 11.43
C LYS A 316 -12.43 -18.84 12.07
N PRO A 317 -12.16 -19.24 13.33
CA PRO A 317 -10.92 -18.88 14.01
C PRO A 317 -9.64 -19.29 13.27
N GLY A 318 -9.69 -20.40 12.51
CA GLY A 318 -8.56 -20.86 11.68
C GLY A 318 -8.23 -19.96 10.47
N ASN A 319 -9.21 -19.19 9.99
CA ASN A 319 -9.08 -18.29 8.83
C ASN A 319 -8.95 -16.81 9.24
N ILE A 320 -8.82 -16.54 10.54
CA ILE A 320 -8.51 -15.22 11.08
C ILE A 320 -7.06 -15.24 11.53
N LEU A 321 -6.22 -14.42 10.92
CA LEU A 321 -4.77 -14.39 11.15
C LEU A 321 -4.36 -13.24 12.07
N VAL A 322 -3.38 -13.50 12.94
CA VAL A 322 -2.77 -12.52 13.85
C VAL A 322 -1.43 -12.06 13.25
N THR A 323 -1.42 -10.87 12.66
CA THR A 323 -0.24 -10.41 11.88
C THR A 323 0.71 -9.49 12.63
N GLY A 324 0.28 -8.87 13.73
CA GLY A 324 1.14 -7.99 14.51
C GLY A 324 0.58 -7.60 15.86
N MET A 325 1.46 -7.11 16.73
CA MET A 325 1.14 -6.51 18.03
C MET A 325 1.40 -5.00 17.94
N LYS A 326 0.43 -4.18 18.38
CA LYS A 326 0.50 -2.71 18.31
C LYS A 326 1.07 -2.07 19.56
N SER A 327 1.12 -2.81 20.67
CA SER A 327 1.70 -2.38 21.93
C SER A 327 2.26 -3.57 22.72
N THR A 328 2.74 -3.31 23.93
CA THR A 328 3.13 -4.37 24.88
C THR A 328 1.94 -5.17 25.41
N ASN A 329 0.71 -4.70 25.19
CA ASN A 329 -0.50 -5.43 25.52
C ASN A 329 -0.74 -6.54 24.49
N LYS A 330 -0.66 -7.80 24.93
CA LYS A 330 -0.84 -9.00 24.08
C LYS A 330 -2.23 -9.15 23.44
N TYR A 331 -3.19 -8.29 23.77
CA TYR A 331 -4.51 -8.26 23.13
C TYR A 331 -4.70 -7.10 22.17
N ASP A 332 -3.77 -6.14 22.14
CA ASP A 332 -3.75 -5.06 21.16
C ASP A 332 -3.08 -5.57 19.88
N ILE A 333 -3.80 -6.45 19.19
CA ILE A 333 -3.33 -7.22 18.03
C ILE A 333 -4.00 -6.77 16.74
N THR A 334 -3.33 -7.02 15.62
CA THR A 334 -3.89 -6.85 14.28
C THR A 334 -4.44 -8.18 13.78
N LEU A 335 -5.76 -8.23 13.61
CA LEU A 335 -6.49 -9.37 13.07
C LEU A 335 -6.87 -9.12 11.62
N LYS A 336 -6.63 -10.12 10.77
CA LYS A 336 -6.92 -10.08 9.33
C LYS A 336 -7.66 -11.33 8.89
N ILE A 337 -8.70 -11.16 8.07
CA ILE A 337 -9.42 -12.27 7.43
C ILE A 337 -8.57 -12.81 6.28
N ALA A 338 -8.49 -14.14 6.15
CA ALA A 338 -7.71 -14.86 5.15
C ALA A 338 -8.49 -16.06 4.62
N ASP A 339 -7.96 -16.68 3.55
CA ASP A 339 -8.50 -17.89 2.90
C ASP A 339 -9.81 -17.65 2.13
N PHE A 340 -9.71 -17.07 0.93
CA PHE A 340 -10.87 -16.70 0.10
C PHE A 340 -11.20 -17.72 -1.00
N ASP A 341 -10.77 -18.97 -0.85
CA ASP A 341 -10.94 -20.00 -1.88
C ASP A 341 -12.39 -20.50 -2.05
N LEU A 342 -13.23 -20.28 -1.03
CA LEU A 342 -14.67 -20.56 -1.03
C LEU A 342 -15.54 -19.30 -1.14
N SER A 343 -14.94 -18.11 -1.28
CA SER A 343 -15.71 -16.87 -1.40
C SER A 343 -16.53 -16.83 -2.69
N ASP A 344 -17.64 -16.12 -2.66
CA ASP A 344 -18.40 -15.81 -3.86
C ASP A 344 -18.65 -14.31 -3.96
N PHE A 345 -18.56 -13.79 -5.17
CA PHE A 345 -18.85 -12.39 -5.49
C PHE A 345 -19.77 -12.34 -6.69
N TRP A 346 -20.94 -11.73 -6.49
CA TRP A 346 -22.00 -11.71 -7.48
C TRP A 346 -22.48 -10.28 -7.74
N GLN A 347 -23.02 -10.08 -8.93
CA GLN A 347 -23.54 -8.79 -9.35
C GLN A 347 -24.97 -8.60 -8.85
N ILE A 348 -25.26 -7.41 -8.35
CA ILE A 348 -26.60 -6.90 -8.07
C ILE A 348 -26.92 -5.78 -9.05
N SER A 349 -28.21 -5.53 -9.29
CA SER A 349 -28.68 -4.42 -10.13
C SER A 349 -29.79 -3.65 -9.45
N SER A 350 -30.16 -2.49 -9.99
CA SER A 350 -31.35 -1.76 -9.55
C SER A 350 -32.65 -2.55 -9.72
N GLU A 351 -32.70 -3.49 -10.67
CA GLU A 351 -33.84 -4.39 -10.93
C GLU A 351 -33.87 -5.58 -9.97
N ASP A 352 -32.69 -6.07 -9.54
CA ASP A 352 -32.54 -7.16 -8.57
C ASP A 352 -31.48 -6.83 -7.51
N PRO A 353 -31.82 -5.94 -6.54
CA PRO A 353 -30.88 -5.50 -5.51
C PRO A 353 -30.61 -6.57 -4.44
N ASN A 354 -31.42 -7.63 -4.42
CA ASN A 354 -31.38 -8.71 -3.43
C ASN A 354 -30.88 -10.03 -4.04
N ALA A 355 -30.23 -9.98 -5.21
CA ALA A 355 -29.61 -11.16 -5.79
C ALA A 355 -28.68 -11.84 -4.78
N LEU A 356 -28.61 -13.17 -4.83
CA LEU A 356 -27.88 -14.01 -3.87
C LEU A 356 -26.73 -14.75 -4.56
N GLY A 357 -25.64 -14.97 -3.81
CA GLY A 357 -24.48 -15.72 -4.25
C GLY A 357 -24.70 -17.23 -4.26
N VAL A 358 -23.80 -17.96 -4.92
CA VAL A 358 -23.72 -19.43 -4.85
C VAL A 358 -23.17 -19.83 -3.48
N ASP A 359 -23.82 -20.78 -2.82
CA ASP A 359 -23.29 -21.45 -1.63
C ASP A 359 -22.19 -22.45 -2.02
N ASN A 360 -20.94 -22.11 -1.70
CA ASN A 360 -19.74 -22.93 -1.90
C ASN A 360 -19.50 -23.94 -0.77
N ARG A 361 -20.42 -24.06 0.19
CA ARG A 361 -20.42 -25.08 1.26
C ARG A 361 -19.14 -25.03 2.11
N GLY A 362 -18.87 -23.86 2.69
CA GLY A 362 -17.78 -23.69 3.66
C GLY A 362 -17.99 -24.44 4.97
N ASP A 363 -17.23 -24.07 5.99
CA ASP A 363 -17.16 -24.80 7.25
C ASP A 363 -18.55 -25.00 7.90
N GLN A 364 -18.88 -26.26 8.14
CA GLN A 364 -20.18 -26.67 8.64
C GLN A 364 -20.40 -26.33 10.13
N TRP A 365 -19.33 -26.08 10.90
CA TRP A 365 -19.47 -25.76 12.32
C TRP A 365 -19.83 -24.29 12.54
N TYR A 366 -19.37 -23.42 11.65
CA TYR A 366 -19.62 -21.96 11.71
C TYR A 366 -20.70 -21.50 10.73
N SER A 367 -21.18 -22.36 9.82
CA SER A 367 -22.22 -22.04 8.85
C SER A 367 -23.55 -21.59 9.48
N ALA A 368 -24.29 -20.78 8.74
CA ALA A 368 -25.63 -20.32 9.11
C ALA A 368 -26.71 -21.40 8.87
N PRO A 369 -27.89 -21.33 9.54
CA PRO A 369 -28.97 -22.29 9.35
C PRO A 369 -29.44 -22.44 7.90
N GLU A 370 -29.46 -21.36 7.14
CA GLU A 370 -29.85 -21.34 5.72
C GLU A 370 -28.82 -21.99 4.77
N CYS A 371 -27.61 -22.31 5.24
CA CYS A 371 -26.64 -23.11 4.49
C CYS A 371 -26.98 -24.62 4.53
N ILE A 372 -27.88 -25.06 5.43
CA ILE A 372 -28.29 -26.46 5.50
C ILE A 372 -29.47 -26.73 4.56
N ALA A 373 -29.27 -27.66 3.63
CA ALA A 373 -30.36 -28.28 2.89
C ALA A 373 -31.06 -29.35 3.74
N ASN A 374 -32.10 -28.97 4.49
CA ASN A 374 -32.87 -29.87 5.37
C ASN A 374 -33.58 -31.04 4.64
N HIS A 375 -33.56 -31.08 3.31
CA HIS A 375 -34.13 -32.17 2.51
C HIS A 375 -33.16 -32.63 1.42
N SER A 376 -33.01 -33.95 1.27
CA SER A 376 -32.13 -34.60 0.28
C SER A 376 -32.38 -34.14 -1.17
N VAL A 377 -33.63 -33.76 -1.50
CA VAL A 377 -34.00 -33.24 -2.83
C VAL A 377 -33.39 -31.86 -3.12
N LEU A 378 -33.15 -31.04 -2.09
CA LEU A 378 -32.62 -29.69 -2.25
C LEU A 378 -31.13 -29.70 -2.61
N TYR A 379 -30.40 -30.76 -2.25
CA TYR A 379 -29.01 -30.95 -2.69
C TYR A 379 -28.85 -31.13 -4.21
N ARG A 380 -29.94 -31.29 -4.96
CA ARG A 380 -29.93 -31.35 -6.43
C ARG A 380 -29.82 -29.97 -7.09
N PHE A 381 -29.99 -28.89 -6.34
CA PHE A 381 -29.93 -27.52 -6.83
C PHE A 381 -28.83 -26.75 -6.10
N ASP A 382 -28.26 -25.74 -6.76
CA ASP A 382 -27.32 -24.82 -6.11
C ASP A 382 -28.10 -23.98 -5.09
N ASN A 383 -27.69 -24.05 -3.82
CA ASN A 383 -28.22 -23.19 -2.78
C ASN A 383 -27.73 -21.76 -2.98
N ARG A 384 -28.57 -20.78 -2.62
CA ARG A 384 -28.29 -19.36 -2.82
C ARG A 384 -28.34 -18.62 -1.49
N ILE A 385 -27.28 -17.88 -1.18
CA ILE A 385 -27.09 -17.25 0.13
C ILE A 385 -26.64 -15.81 -0.01
N GLY A 386 -26.99 -14.99 0.99
CA GLY A 386 -26.57 -13.60 1.08
C GLY A 386 -25.30 -13.44 1.94
N SER A 387 -24.76 -12.22 2.01
CA SER A 387 -23.60 -11.89 2.82
C SER A 387 -23.82 -12.11 4.33
N GLU A 388 -25.07 -12.20 4.76
CA GLU A 388 -25.51 -12.37 6.15
C GLU A 388 -25.07 -13.71 6.78
N VAL A 389 -24.67 -14.69 5.97
CA VAL A 389 -24.06 -15.94 6.46
C VAL A 389 -22.72 -15.71 7.14
N ASP A 390 -21.94 -14.72 6.68
CA ASP A 390 -20.68 -14.34 7.32
C ASP A 390 -20.95 -13.63 8.67
N ILE A 391 -22.08 -12.93 8.79
CA ILE A 391 -22.48 -12.29 10.04
C ILE A 391 -22.80 -13.34 11.10
N TRP A 392 -23.50 -14.41 10.72
CA TRP A 392 -23.71 -15.56 11.60
C TRP A 392 -22.38 -16.20 12.00
N SER A 393 -21.50 -16.45 11.02
CA SER A 393 -20.20 -17.09 11.23
C SER A 393 -19.31 -16.27 12.18
N LEU A 394 -19.26 -14.94 12.01
CA LEU A 394 -18.58 -14.04 12.94
C LEU A 394 -19.24 -14.03 14.33
N GLY A 395 -20.57 -14.18 14.40
CA GLY A 395 -21.31 -14.32 15.65
C GLY A 395 -20.89 -15.58 16.42
N CYS A 396 -20.65 -16.68 15.71
CA CYS A 396 -20.09 -17.92 16.26
C CYS A 396 -18.67 -17.70 16.81
N VAL A 397 -17.82 -17.00 16.05
CA VAL A 397 -16.46 -16.62 16.51
C VAL A 397 -16.50 -15.75 17.77
N TYR A 398 -17.38 -14.74 17.83
CA TYR A 398 -17.54 -13.89 19.02
C TYR A 398 -18.12 -14.66 20.21
N SER A 399 -19.04 -15.58 19.96
CA SER A 399 -19.59 -16.48 20.97
C SER A 399 -18.49 -17.32 21.63
N GLU A 400 -17.61 -17.95 20.85
CA GLU A 400 -16.46 -18.68 21.39
C GLU A 400 -15.43 -17.77 22.05
N ALA A 401 -15.08 -16.65 21.42
CA ALA A 401 -14.13 -15.68 21.99
C ALA A 401 -14.58 -15.16 23.36
N ALA A 402 -15.89 -14.93 23.56
CA ALA A 402 -16.45 -14.54 24.85
C ALA A 402 -16.33 -15.67 25.89
N VAL A 403 -16.59 -16.92 25.49
CA VAL A 403 -16.42 -18.08 26.38
C VAL A 403 -14.96 -18.25 26.77
N TRP A 404 -14.04 -18.14 25.82
CA TRP A 404 -12.61 -18.21 26.09
C TRP A 404 -12.15 -17.08 27.01
N ALA A 405 -12.60 -15.84 26.78
CA ALA A 405 -12.18 -14.68 27.57
C ALA A 405 -12.63 -14.78 29.05
N VAL A 406 -13.73 -15.47 29.33
CA VAL A 406 -14.27 -15.65 30.70
C VAL A 406 -13.83 -16.96 31.36
N CYS A 407 -13.83 -18.06 30.61
CA CYS A 407 -13.67 -19.42 31.14
C CYS A 407 -12.39 -20.13 30.64
N GLY A 408 -11.62 -19.50 29.76
CA GLY A 408 -10.43 -20.09 29.15
C GLY A 408 -10.72 -21.30 28.29
N GLN A 409 -9.67 -22.09 28.01
CA GLN A 409 -9.75 -23.32 27.20
C GLN A 409 -10.76 -24.36 27.73
N PRO A 410 -10.85 -24.63 29.05
CA PRO A 410 -11.86 -25.56 29.57
C PRO A 410 -13.30 -25.14 29.25
N GLY A 411 -13.56 -23.82 29.18
CA GLY A 411 -14.86 -23.29 28.76
C GLY A 411 -15.19 -23.61 27.31
N ILE A 412 -14.23 -23.44 26.40
CA ILE A 412 -14.36 -23.79 24.97
C ILE A 412 -14.65 -25.28 24.80
N GLU A 413 -13.89 -26.15 25.49
CA GLU A 413 -14.09 -27.60 25.43
C GLU A 413 -15.49 -27.99 25.94
N SER A 414 -15.91 -27.45 27.08
CA SER A 414 -17.26 -27.69 27.62
C SER A 414 -18.35 -27.19 26.68
N TYR A 415 -18.11 -26.06 26.00
CA TYR A 415 -19.05 -25.48 25.07
C TYR A 415 -19.23 -26.33 23.82
N LEU A 416 -18.13 -26.75 23.21
CA LEU A 416 -18.12 -27.66 22.06
C LEU A 416 -18.83 -28.97 22.40
N ASN A 417 -18.50 -29.59 23.54
CA ASN A 417 -19.15 -30.82 23.99
C ASN A 417 -20.66 -30.67 24.16
N SER A 418 -21.12 -29.52 24.67
CA SER A 418 -22.55 -29.24 24.83
C SER A 418 -23.27 -29.12 23.47
N ARG A 419 -22.65 -28.42 22.50
CA ARG A 419 -23.17 -28.33 21.13
C ARG A 419 -23.20 -29.69 20.42
N LEU A 420 -22.14 -30.49 20.57
CA LEU A 420 -22.09 -31.85 20.02
C LEU A 420 -23.22 -32.73 20.56
N GLN A 421 -23.43 -32.72 21.89
CA GLN A 421 -24.50 -33.50 22.52
C GLN A 421 -25.90 -33.07 22.09
N GLU A 422 -26.12 -31.79 21.81
CA GLU A 422 -27.42 -31.28 21.37
C GLU A 422 -27.66 -31.57 19.88
N THR A 423 -26.68 -31.31 19.01
CA THR A 423 -26.77 -31.55 17.57
C THR A 423 -27.01 -33.02 17.23
N GLN A 424 -26.43 -33.96 17.99
CA GLN A 424 -26.67 -35.40 17.85
C GLN A 424 -28.14 -35.82 18.05
N ARG A 425 -28.98 -34.96 18.64
CA ARG A 425 -30.41 -35.22 18.80
C ARG A 425 -31.20 -34.99 17.51
N PHE A 426 -30.60 -34.35 16.51
CA PHE A 426 -31.23 -34.03 15.23
C PHE A 426 -30.65 -34.92 14.12
N GLU A 427 -31.49 -35.79 13.56
CA GLU A 427 -31.08 -36.78 12.54
C GLU A 427 -30.45 -36.12 11.30
N SER A 428 -30.95 -34.94 10.90
CA SER A 428 -30.40 -34.16 9.78
C SER A 428 -28.99 -33.63 10.03
N MET A 429 -28.56 -33.48 11.29
CA MET A 429 -27.29 -32.90 11.71
C MET A 429 -26.23 -33.96 11.99
N ASP A 430 -26.65 -35.07 12.61
CA ASP A 430 -25.78 -36.22 12.91
C ASP A 430 -25.23 -36.89 11.64
N SER A 431 -25.97 -36.81 10.53
CA SER A 431 -25.65 -37.47 9.26
C SER A 431 -24.94 -36.58 8.22
N SER A 432 -24.74 -35.28 8.49
CA SER A 432 -24.37 -34.28 7.48
C SER A 432 -23.08 -33.50 7.76
N GLY A 433 -22.37 -33.81 8.85
CA GLY A 433 -21.11 -33.16 9.27
C GLY A 433 -21.29 -31.84 10.03
N PHE A 434 -22.53 -31.40 10.22
CA PHE A 434 -22.89 -30.25 11.07
C PHE A 434 -22.96 -30.59 12.57
N ALA A 435 -22.48 -31.77 12.97
CA ALA A 435 -22.36 -32.14 14.37
C ALA A 435 -21.46 -31.13 15.10
N GLY A 436 -22.03 -30.45 16.10
CA GLY A 436 -21.34 -29.45 16.89
C GLY A 436 -21.49 -28.01 16.39
N CYS A 437 -22.26 -27.72 15.33
CA CYS A 437 -22.50 -26.32 14.90
C CYS A 437 -23.34 -25.53 15.93
N PHE A 438 -23.68 -24.27 15.62
CA PHE A 438 -24.37 -23.36 16.56
C PHE A 438 -25.90 -23.36 16.46
N HIS A 439 -26.50 -24.16 15.58
CA HIS A 439 -27.95 -24.19 15.34
C HIS A 439 -28.49 -25.61 15.18
N ASN A 440 -29.81 -25.76 15.24
CA ASN A 440 -30.53 -27.02 15.00
C ASN A 440 -31.05 -27.18 13.55
N GLY A 441 -30.56 -26.34 12.63
CA GLY A 441 -31.07 -26.22 11.26
C GLY A 441 -32.11 -25.11 11.04
N HIS A 442 -32.56 -24.45 12.12
CA HIS A 442 -33.50 -23.32 12.07
C HIS A 442 -33.10 -22.17 12.99
N GLU A 443 -32.81 -22.45 14.25
CA GLU A 443 -32.52 -21.45 15.29
C GLU A 443 -31.24 -21.83 16.09
N PRO A 444 -30.64 -20.88 16.83
CA PRO A 444 -29.49 -21.19 17.69
C PRO A 444 -29.80 -22.28 18.72
N LEU A 445 -28.81 -23.11 19.05
CA LEU A 445 -28.96 -24.20 20.03
C LEU A 445 -29.24 -23.68 21.46
N ASP A 446 -29.92 -24.49 22.26
CA ASP A 446 -30.07 -24.24 23.70
C ASP A 446 -28.72 -24.17 24.40
N ALA A 447 -27.76 -25.01 23.99
CA ALA A 447 -26.38 -25.01 24.48
C ALA A 447 -25.70 -23.65 24.31
N VAL A 448 -25.96 -22.93 23.22
CA VAL A 448 -25.45 -21.57 22.98
C VAL A 448 -26.03 -20.62 24.03
N THR A 449 -27.35 -20.62 24.20
CA THR A 449 -28.05 -19.78 25.18
C THR A 449 -27.61 -20.08 26.62
N LEU A 450 -27.50 -21.36 26.98
CA LEU A 450 -27.07 -21.80 28.31
C LEU A 450 -25.63 -21.40 28.61
N MET A 451 -24.72 -21.54 27.63
CA MET A 451 -23.33 -21.12 27.78
C MET A 451 -23.22 -19.60 27.90
N HIS A 452 -23.93 -18.83 27.09
CA HIS A 452 -23.99 -17.37 27.21
C HIS A 452 -24.48 -16.93 28.59
N ASN A 453 -25.54 -17.55 29.10
CA ASN A 453 -26.03 -17.28 30.45
C ASN A 453 -25.01 -17.69 31.54
N HIS A 454 -24.25 -18.76 31.32
CA HIS A 454 -23.21 -19.22 32.23
C HIS A 454 -22.06 -18.20 32.32
N ILE A 455 -21.54 -17.71 31.19
CA ILE A 455 -20.43 -16.74 31.20
C ILE A 455 -20.86 -15.38 31.74
N LEU A 456 -22.10 -14.95 31.53
CA LEU A 456 -22.63 -13.71 32.14
C LEU A 456 -22.69 -13.78 33.67
N LYS A 457 -22.87 -14.97 34.24
CA LYS A 457 -22.84 -15.23 35.69
C LYS A 457 -21.42 -15.44 36.22
N SER A 458 -20.52 -15.93 35.38
CA SER A 458 -19.16 -16.32 35.77
C SER A 458 -18.10 -15.24 35.50
N ARG A 459 -18.45 -14.22 34.71
CA ARG A 459 -17.57 -13.09 34.39
C ARG A 459 -17.06 -12.37 35.64
N ARG A 460 -15.88 -11.75 35.51
CA ARG A 460 -15.34 -10.89 36.54
C ARG A 460 -16.20 -9.62 36.68
N HIS A 461 -16.24 -9.05 37.88
CA HIS A 461 -17.01 -7.83 38.16
C HIS A 461 -16.53 -6.62 37.35
N TRP A 462 -15.25 -6.59 36.97
CA TRP A 462 -14.65 -5.56 36.13
C TRP A 462 -14.93 -5.73 34.63
N ASP A 463 -15.44 -6.88 34.21
CA ASP A 463 -15.75 -7.14 32.80
C ASP A 463 -17.09 -6.48 32.43
N THR A 464 -16.99 -5.23 31.97
CA THR A 464 -18.12 -4.43 31.51
C THR A 464 -18.45 -4.65 30.03
N VAL A 465 -17.60 -5.38 29.29
CA VAL A 465 -17.69 -5.52 27.83
C VAL A 465 -18.53 -6.74 27.45
N THR A 466 -18.24 -7.91 28.02
CA THR A 466 -18.88 -9.19 27.66
C THR A 466 -20.42 -9.15 27.67
N PRO A 467 -21.11 -8.46 28.62
CA PRO A 467 -22.56 -8.33 28.55
C PRO A 467 -23.09 -7.76 27.24
N GLY A 468 -22.47 -6.68 26.75
CA GLY A 468 -22.85 -6.06 25.48
C GLY A 468 -22.53 -6.97 24.29
N ILE A 469 -21.42 -7.71 24.34
CA ILE A 469 -21.07 -8.68 23.29
C ILE A 469 -22.15 -9.74 23.16
N ILE A 470 -22.57 -10.33 24.29
CA ILE A 470 -23.57 -11.39 24.29
C ILE A 470 -24.93 -10.88 23.80
N GLU A 471 -25.30 -9.65 24.15
CA GLU A 471 -26.49 -8.98 23.59
C GLU A 471 -26.37 -8.80 22.08
N LEU A 472 -25.24 -8.27 21.59
CA LEU A 472 -24.98 -8.10 20.15
C LEU A 472 -25.07 -9.43 19.39
N VAL A 473 -24.43 -10.48 19.91
CA VAL A 473 -24.43 -11.82 19.30
C VAL A 473 -25.85 -12.39 19.27
N ARG A 474 -26.57 -12.37 20.39
CA ARG A 474 -27.91 -12.96 20.51
C ARG A 474 -28.98 -12.22 19.72
N GLU A 475 -28.90 -10.89 19.66
CA GLU A 475 -29.98 -10.09 19.09
C GLU A 475 -29.74 -9.62 17.66
N LYS A 476 -28.51 -9.69 17.17
CA LYS A 476 -28.14 -9.11 15.85
C LYS A 476 -27.40 -10.07 14.92
N MET A 477 -26.80 -11.15 15.44
CA MET A 477 -25.91 -12.05 14.66
C MET A 477 -26.42 -13.50 14.59
N LEU A 478 -26.66 -14.15 15.72
CA LEU A 478 -27.16 -15.53 15.78
C LEU A 478 -28.69 -15.54 15.79
N LEU A 479 -29.28 -15.17 14.66
CA LEU A 479 -30.73 -15.14 14.44
C LEU A 479 -31.17 -16.18 13.41
N ASP A 480 -32.40 -16.65 13.53
CA ASP A 480 -33.02 -17.54 12.55
C ASP A 480 -33.06 -16.90 11.14
N PRO A 481 -33.14 -17.69 10.05
CA PRO A 481 -33.10 -17.17 8.68
C PRO A 481 -34.17 -16.13 8.31
N MET A 482 -35.30 -16.11 9.01
CA MET A 482 -36.39 -15.16 8.72
C MET A 482 -36.23 -13.84 9.48
N SER A 483 -35.34 -13.80 10.47
CA SER A 483 -35.01 -12.61 11.23
C SER A 483 -33.89 -11.81 10.54
N PRO A 484 -34.06 -10.50 10.29
CA PRO A 484 -33.07 -9.72 9.58
C PRO A 484 -31.83 -9.47 10.45
N ARG A 485 -30.75 -10.24 10.20
CA ARG A 485 -29.43 -9.95 10.77
C ARG A 485 -28.97 -8.57 10.33
N LYS A 486 -28.22 -7.90 11.21
CA LYS A 486 -27.64 -6.59 10.90
C LYS A 486 -26.54 -6.73 9.86
N SER A 487 -26.44 -5.75 8.95
CA SER A 487 -25.34 -5.70 7.98
C SER A 487 -24.00 -5.48 8.69
N ALA A 488 -22.88 -5.83 8.05
CA ALA A 488 -21.55 -5.54 8.59
C ALA A 488 -21.36 -4.05 8.90
N LYS A 489 -21.93 -3.16 8.08
CA LYS A 489 -21.88 -1.71 8.29
C LYS A 489 -22.64 -1.28 9.55
N ASP A 490 -23.83 -1.82 9.78
CA ASP A 490 -24.61 -1.53 10.98
C ASP A 490 -23.92 -2.09 12.24
N LEU A 491 -23.35 -3.29 12.14
CA LEU A 491 -22.60 -3.89 13.24
C LEU A 491 -21.35 -3.08 13.59
N LEU A 492 -20.69 -2.45 12.62
CA LEU A 492 -19.55 -1.58 12.89
C LEU A 492 -19.95 -0.43 13.82
N LEU A 493 -21.04 0.27 13.49
CA LEU A 493 -21.57 1.38 14.30
C LEU A 493 -22.02 0.92 15.69
N LEU A 494 -22.72 -0.21 15.77
CA LEU A 494 -23.15 -0.79 17.05
C LEU A 494 -21.95 -1.19 17.93
N SER A 495 -20.91 -1.78 17.32
CA SER A 495 -19.70 -2.22 18.02
C SER A 495 -18.91 -1.05 18.62
N GLU A 496 -18.87 0.09 17.92
CA GLU A 496 -18.22 1.32 18.41
C GLU A 496 -18.99 1.94 19.59
N SER A 497 -20.33 1.98 19.52
CA SER A 497 -21.16 2.43 20.64
C SER A 497 -20.98 1.53 21.86
N LEU A 498 -21.04 0.21 21.66
CA LEU A 498 -20.89 -0.80 22.71
C LEU A 498 -19.56 -0.65 23.44
N LEU A 499 -18.44 -0.55 22.71
CA LEU A 499 -17.13 -0.37 23.33
C LEU A 499 -17.06 0.93 24.12
N LYS A 500 -17.59 2.03 23.57
CA LYS A 500 -17.60 3.32 24.27
C LYS A 500 -18.37 3.24 25.58
N GLU A 501 -19.59 2.69 25.56
CA GLU A 501 -20.41 2.51 26.76
C GLU A 501 -19.75 1.59 27.79
N ALA A 502 -19.12 0.50 27.36
CA ALA A 502 -18.41 -0.42 28.24
C ALA A 502 -17.18 0.25 28.88
N GLN A 503 -16.46 1.09 28.12
CA GLN A 503 -15.32 1.87 28.59
C GLN A 503 -15.74 2.90 29.63
N ASP A 504 -16.82 3.63 29.38
CA ASP A 504 -17.35 4.64 30.30
C ASP A 504 -17.79 3.98 31.62
N LYS A 505 -18.53 2.87 31.56
CA LYS A 505 -18.90 2.06 32.74
C LYS A 505 -17.68 1.58 33.54
N ALA A 506 -16.62 1.14 32.86
CA ALA A 506 -15.41 0.67 33.54
C ALA A 506 -14.63 1.82 34.20
N ARG A 507 -14.64 3.02 33.61
CA ARG A 507 -14.06 4.24 34.21
C ARG A 507 -14.86 4.70 35.42
N GLU A 508 -16.18 4.75 35.31
CA GLU A 508 -17.08 5.13 36.42
C GLU A 508 -16.92 4.19 37.62
N ALA A 509 -16.73 2.90 37.36
CA ALA A 509 -16.50 1.91 38.40
C ALA A 509 -15.03 1.82 38.89
N GLY A 510 -14.11 2.62 38.33
CA GLY A 510 -12.71 2.68 38.72
C GLY A 510 -11.85 1.49 38.28
N TYR A 511 -12.33 0.67 37.33
CA TYR A 511 -11.57 -0.47 36.79
C TYR A 511 -10.61 -0.08 35.67
N LEU A 512 -10.89 1.03 34.99
CA LEU A 512 -9.95 1.68 34.08
C LEU A 512 -9.48 2.97 34.75
N SER A 513 -8.18 3.25 34.66
CA SER A 513 -7.66 4.54 35.14
C SER A 513 -8.41 5.69 34.46
N SER A 514 -9.03 6.55 35.27
CA SER A 514 -9.33 7.90 34.84
C SER A 514 -7.98 8.57 34.64
N ASP A 515 -7.63 8.94 33.41
CA ASP A 515 -6.55 9.90 33.21
C ASP A 515 -6.97 11.25 33.81
N THR A 516 -6.87 11.37 35.14
CA THR A 516 -6.90 12.62 35.87
C THR A 516 -5.46 13.04 36.08
N HIS A 517 -4.86 13.63 35.05
CA HIS A 517 -3.98 14.75 35.31
C HIS A 517 -4.88 15.98 35.51
N GLU A 518 -4.93 16.48 36.74
CA GLU A 518 -5.60 17.72 37.11
C GLU A 518 -5.16 18.87 36.19
N THR A 519 -6.14 19.50 35.53
CA THR A 519 -5.99 20.83 34.94
C THR A 519 -6.04 21.90 36.03
N PRO A 520 -5.06 22.83 36.11
CA PRO A 520 -5.41 24.23 36.34
C PRO A 520 -6.14 24.75 35.08
N SER A 521 -7.08 25.69 35.26
CA SER A 521 -7.96 26.34 34.28
C SER A 521 -7.51 26.38 32.80
N PRO A 522 -8.47 26.33 31.86
CA PRO A 522 -8.43 25.51 30.66
C PRO A 522 -7.22 25.80 29.77
N SER A 523 -6.36 24.80 29.65
CA SER A 523 -5.50 24.64 28.47
C SER A 523 -6.22 23.70 27.49
N PRO A 524 -6.34 24.03 26.19
CA PRO A 524 -7.02 23.18 25.22
C PRO A 524 -6.29 21.82 25.07
N PRO A 525 -6.98 20.76 24.59
CA PRO A 525 -6.41 19.42 24.46
C PRO A 525 -5.12 19.45 23.62
N PRO A 526 -4.14 18.56 23.84
CA PRO A 526 -2.95 18.48 23.02
C PRO A 526 -3.41 18.23 21.58
N SER A 527 -3.21 19.25 20.75
CA SER A 527 -3.82 19.32 19.44
C SER A 527 -3.34 18.16 18.58
N SER A 528 -4.26 17.52 17.85
CA SER A 528 -3.94 16.65 16.70
C SER A 528 -3.03 17.34 15.68
N LYS A 529 -3.07 18.67 15.70
CA LYS A 529 -2.23 19.63 14.99
C LYS A 529 -0.76 19.49 15.35
N ILE A 530 0.09 19.46 14.33
CA ILE A 530 1.53 19.65 14.37
C ILE A 530 1.82 21.14 14.23
N THR A 531 2.47 21.72 15.23
CA THR A 531 2.85 23.14 15.18
C THR A 531 4.19 23.36 14.49
N VAL A 532 4.47 24.61 14.11
CA VAL A 532 5.78 25.03 13.58
C VAL A 532 6.92 24.67 14.55
N GLU A 533 6.71 24.83 15.86
CA GLU A 533 7.68 24.51 16.89
C GLU A 533 7.97 23.01 16.97
N GLU A 534 6.96 22.16 16.80
CA GLU A 534 7.12 20.70 16.76
C GLU A 534 7.93 20.27 15.54
N VAL A 535 7.68 20.87 14.37
CA VAL A 535 8.49 20.62 13.16
C VAL A 535 9.93 21.09 13.35
N GLN A 536 10.14 22.23 14.02
CA GLN A 536 11.48 22.70 14.34
C GLN A 536 12.21 21.78 15.34
N ARG A 537 11.50 21.25 16.34
CA ARG A 537 12.03 20.26 17.29
C ARG A 537 12.40 18.97 16.56
N TYR A 538 11.51 18.45 15.72
CA TYR A 538 11.77 17.31 14.83
C TYR A 538 13.05 17.54 14.00
N ARG A 539 13.16 18.69 13.31
CA ARG A 539 14.36 19.07 12.56
C ARG A 539 15.62 19.10 13.43
N SER A 540 15.52 19.61 14.65
CA SER A 540 16.62 19.68 15.61
C SER A 540 17.08 18.29 16.03
N ASP A 541 16.15 17.39 16.31
CA ASP A 541 16.41 16.00 16.71
C ASP A 541 17.06 15.22 15.57
N ILE A 542 16.53 15.32 14.35
CA ILE A 542 17.14 14.73 13.15
C ILE A 542 18.58 15.23 12.95
N LYS A 543 18.82 16.55 13.05
CA LYS A 543 20.18 17.12 12.92
C LYS A 543 21.14 16.65 14.01
N LYS A 544 20.64 16.43 15.22
CA LYS A 544 21.41 15.96 16.38
C LYS A 544 21.47 14.43 16.49
N ARG A 545 20.92 13.70 15.51
CA ARG A 545 20.80 12.22 15.50
C ARG A 545 20.09 11.68 16.75
N ARG A 546 19.08 12.39 17.24
CA ARG A 546 18.19 11.95 18.31
C ARG A 546 16.93 11.34 17.70
N PRO A 547 16.32 10.34 18.34
CA PRO A 547 15.03 9.82 17.88
C PRO A 547 13.99 10.94 17.95
N PRO A 548 13.37 11.33 16.82
CA PRO A 548 12.31 12.33 16.83
C PRO A 548 11.04 11.78 17.48
N ASN A 549 10.11 12.66 17.86
CA ASN A 549 8.77 12.24 18.29
C ASN A 549 8.07 11.44 17.17
N GLU A 550 7.65 10.21 17.47
CA GLU A 550 7.11 9.26 16.47
C GLU A 550 5.82 9.75 15.82
N ARG A 551 4.92 10.42 16.57
CA ARG A 551 3.69 11.02 16.02
C ARG A 551 4.01 12.05 14.94
N VAL A 552 4.90 12.99 15.29
CA VAL A 552 5.31 14.06 14.37
C VAL A 552 6.05 13.47 13.17
N ALA A 553 6.90 12.47 13.37
CA ALA A 553 7.61 11.79 12.29
C ALA A 553 6.64 11.13 11.29
N ALA A 554 5.70 10.32 11.78
CA ALA A 554 4.75 9.60 10.94
C ALA A 554 3.86 10.55 10.11
N GLN A 555 3.32 11.60 10.73
CA GLN A 555 2.47 12.56 10.01
C GLN A 555 3.26 13.40 8.99
N LEU A 556 4.51 13.78 9.31
CA LEU A 556 5.36 14.49 8.35
C LEU A 556 5.80 13.59 7.20
N ASP A 557 6.02 12.30 7.41
CA ASP A 557 6.36 11.37 6.32
C ASP A 557 5.15 11.16 5.38
N LEU A 558 3.92 11.08 5.91
CA LEU A 558 2.69 11.08 5.09
C LEU A 558 2.54 12.36 4.26
N LEU A 559 2.77 13.52 4.88
CA LEU A 559 2.78 14.81 4.20
C LEU A 559 3.79 14.81 3.05
N LEU A 560 5.04 14.42 3.31
CA LEU A 560 6.11 14.46 2.31
C LEU A 560 5.82 13.58 1.09
N GLU A 561 5.14 12.45 1.24
CA GLU A 561 4.68 11.65 0.09
C GLU A 561 3.58 12.37 -0.72
N LYS A 562 2.61 13.03 -0.05
CA LYS A 562 1.54 13.79 -0.76
C LYS A 562 2.10 14.94 -1.61
N ILE A 563 3.09 15.68 -1.12
CA ILE A 563 3.66 16.85 -1.82
C ILE A 563 4.88 16.52 -2.71
N LYS A 564 5.25 15.24 -2.82
CA LYS A 564 6.44 14.78 -3.56
C LYS A 564 6.40 15.18 -5.04
N GLY A 565 7.54 15.69 -5.54
CA GLY A 565 7.70 16.08 -6.94
C GLY A 565 7.02 17.41 -7.31
N ARG A 566 6.52 18.18 -6.34
CA ARG A 566 6.06 19.56 -6.55
C ARG A 566 7.20 20.57 -6.37
N ASP A 567 7.30 21.53 -7.27
CA ASP A 567 8.19 22.70 -7.16
C ASP A 567 7.61 23.66 -6.11
N GLN A 568 8.44 24.14 -5.18
CA GLN A 568 8.00 24.94 -4.02
C GLN A 568 8.53 26.38 -4.10
N ILE A 569 7.64 27.34 -4.28
CA ILE A 569 7.96 28.77 -4.44
C ILE A 569 7.44 29.54 -3.23
N PHE A 570 8.23 30.47 -2.68
CA PHE A 570 7.84 31.32 -1.55
C PHE A 570 7.87 32.80 -1.96
N LEU A 571 6.78 33.53 -1.72
CA LEU A 571 6.71 34.99 -1.76
C LEU A 571 6.55 35.50 -0.33
N ILE A 572 7.55 36.23 0.16
CA ILE A 572 7.58 36.76 1.53
C ILE A 572 7.22 38.25 1.52
N ASP A 573 6.14 38.60 2.21
CA ASP A 573 5.79 39.99 2.47
C ASP A 573 6.75 40.59 3.52
N ASP A 574 7.64 41.45 3.07
CA ASP A 574 8.62 42.14 3.91
C ASP A 574 8.22 43.59 4.24
N SER A 575 6.92 43.87 4.20
CA SER A 575 6.34 45.16 4.60
C SER A 575 6.62 45.52 6.07
N LYS A 576 6.36 46.79 6.41
CA LYS A 576 6.66 47.33 7.74
C LYS A 576 5.93 46.58 8.85
N SER A 577 4.65 46.27 8.69
CA SER A 577 3.85 45.54 9.69
C SER A 577 4.39 44.13 9.90
N MET A 578 4.61 43.38 8.83
CA MET A 578 5.28 42.06 8.85
C MET A 578 6.62 42.10 9.59
N LYS A 579 7.48 43.08 9.29
CA LYS A 579 8.78 43.26 9.96
C LYS A 579 8.65 43.58 11.45
N THR A 580 7.78 44.52 11.81
CA THR A 580 7.71 45.04 13.19
C THR A 580 6.94 44.13 14.14
N GLN A 581 5.99 43.34 13.63
CA GLN A 581 5.05 42.58 14.45
C GLN A 581 5.20 41.07 14.29
N HIS A 582 5.68 40.58 13.15
CA HIS A 582 5.62 39.15 12.80
C HIS A 582 6.96 38.54 12.34
N ARG A 583 8.07 39.29 12.36
CA ARG A 583 9.36 38.84 11.83
C ARG A 583 9.83 37.50 12.41
N GLU A 584 9.68 37.30 13.72
CA GLU A 584 10.10 36.05 14.37
C GLU A 584 9.22 34.88 13.92
N ASP A 585 7.90 35.07 13.90
CA ASP A 585 6.92 34.07 13.45
C ASP A 585 7.14 33.70 11.98
N VAL A 586 7.36 34.69 11.11
CA VAL A 586 7.68 34.49 9.70
C VAL A 586 8.95 33.65 9.56
N SER A 587 10.00 34.00 10.29
CA SER A 587 11.28 33.29 10.20
C SER A 587 11.15 31.86 10.72
N ASN A 588 10.43 31.65 11.81
CA ASN A 588 10.18 30.33 12.37
C ASN A 588 9.36 29.44 11.44
N THR A 589 8.29 29.98 10.87
CA THR A 589 7.40 29.29 9.94
C THR A 589 8.15 28.97 8.65
N PHE A 590 8.91 29.94 8.11
CA PHE A 590 9.71 29.74 6.91
C PHE A 590 10.77 28.65 7.12
N ILE A 591 11.45 28.61 8.27
CA ILE A 591 12.40 27.54 8.63
C ILE A 591 11.74 26.16 8.59
N ALA A 592 10.52 26.04 9.13
CA ALA A 592 9.79 24.78 9.19
C ALA A 592 9.35 24.32 7.79
N LEU A 593 8.61 25.16 7.06
CA LEU A 593 8.08 24.80 5.75
C LEU A 593 9.20 24.55 4.72
N SER A 594 10.21 25.43 4.66
CA SER A 594 11.35 25.25 3.74
C SER A 594 12.25 24.05 4.10
N TYR A 595 12.23 23.58 5.35
CA TYR A 595 12.93 22.35 5.74
C TYR A 595 12.21 21.10 5.19
N LEU A 596 10.88 21.10 5.18
CA LEU A 596 10.08 20.02 4.61
C LEU A 596 10.13 20.04 3.08
N ALA A 597 9.91 21.21 2.47
CA ALA A 597 9.96 21.42 1.02
C ALA A 597 11.25 20.87 0.37
N LYS A 598 12.43 21.14 0.95
CA LYS A 598 13.70 20.66 0.37
C LYS A 598 13.92 19.14 0.43
N ARG A 599 13.12 18.39 1.20
CA ARG A 599 13.26 16.92 1.27
C ARG A 599 12.70 16.25 0.03
N ILE A 600 11.91 16.98 -0.76
CA ILE A 600 11.12 16.48 -1.88
C ILE A 600 11.28 17.31 -3.16
N ASP A 601 11.71 18.56 -3.05
CA ASP A 601 11.95 19.44 -4.18
C ASP A 601 13.32 19.13 -4.82
N GLU A 602 13.27 18.53 -6.01
CA GLU A 602 14.45 18.19 -6.82
C GLU A 602 15.11 19.41 -7.47
N ASN A 603 14.37 20.53 -7.57
CA ASN A 603 14.70 21.72 -8.35
C ASN A 603 15.17 22.91 -7.50
N ASP A 604 15.48 22.71 -6.21
CA ASP A 604 15.84 23.75 -5.24
C ASP A 604 14.71 24.78 -4.98
N ILE A 605 14.71 25.42 -3.80
CA ILE A 605 13.64 26.33 -3.38
C ILE A 605 13.85 27.74 -3.95
N ASP A 606 12.79 28.32 -4.50
CA ASP A 606 12.73 29.71 -4.98
C ASP A 606 12.07 30.63 -3.95
N VAL A 607 12.72 31.76 -3.62
CA VAL A 607 12.18 32.77 -2.70
C VAL A 607 12.18 34.16 -3.35
N PHE A 608 11.06 34.86 -3.18
CA PHE A 608 10.81 36.23 -3.65
C PHE A 608 10.37 37.10 -2.46
N PHE A 609 10.54 38.42 -2.58
CA PHE A 609 10.16 39.40 -1.56
C PHE A 609 9.29 40.49 -2.17
N THR A 610 8.27 40.96 -1.45
CA THR A 610 7.35 42.00 -1.98
C THR A 610 8.05 43.35 -2.21
N SER A 611 9.14 43.63 -1.52
CA SER A 611 10.00 44.80 -1.78
C SER A 611 10.83 44.72 -3.07
N ASN A 612 11.08 43.52 -3.60
CA ASN A 612 11.88 43.29 -4.80
C ASN A 612 11.48 41.99 -5.52
N PRO A 613 10.28 41.95 -6.10
CA PRO A 613 9.68 40.72 -6.62
C PRO A 613 10.35 40.20 -7.88
N SER A 614 11.08 41.03 -8.65
CA SER A 614 11.83 40.58 -9.83
C SER A 614 13.13 39.86 -9.47
N ARG A 615 13.56 39.89 -8.20
CA ARG A 615 14.79 39.22 -7.74
C ARG A 615 14.50 37.86 -7.14
N ARG A 616 14.78 36.80 -7.91
CA ARG A 616 14.70 35.41 -7.45
C ARG A 616 15.90 35.02 -6.58
N HIS A 617 15.64 34.50 -5.39
CA HIS A 617 16.63 33.88 -4.51
C HIS A 617 16.49 32.35 -4.57
N HIS A 618 17.29 31.72 -5.43
CA HIS A 618 17.28 30.27 -5.64
C HIS A 618 18.39 29.58 -4.83
N GLN A 619 18.06 28.71 -3.87
CA GLN A 619 19.06 27.99 -3.07
C GLN A 619 18.57 26.64 -2.55
N ARG A 620 19.45 25.64 -2.63
CA ARG A 620 19.26 24.33 -1.96
C ARG A 620 19.31 24.36 -0.42
N ARG A 621 20.08 25.30 0.15
CA ARG A 621 20.37 25.31 1.61
C ARG A 621 19.43 26.25 2.36
N THR A 622 18.53 25.67 3.17
CA THR A 622 17.61 26.41 4.05
C THR A 622 18.29 27.53 4.85
N SER A 623 19.49 27.29 5.40
CA SER A 623 20.18 28.31 6.21
C SER A 623 20.56 29.56 5.42
N LYS A 624 20.82 29.44 4.11
CA LYS A 624 21.09 30.60 3.26
C LYS A 624 19.82 31.37 2.97
N LEU A 625 18.71 30.68 2.66
CA LEU A 625 17.41 31.32 2.44
C LEU A 625 16.93 32.06 3.69
N VAL A 626 17.08 31.48 4.87
CA VAL A 626 16.75 32.14 6.15
C VAL A 626 17.58 33.40 6.34
N ASN A 627 18.88 33.36 6.03
CA ASN A 627 19.71 34.56 6.08
C ASN A 627 19.24 35.63 5.09
N GLU A 628 18.75 35.26 3.90
CA GLU A 628 18.16 36.21 2.95
C GLU A 628 16.87 36.84 3.51
N VAL A 629 15.99 36.04 4.13
CA VAL A 629 14.76 36.53 4.79
C VAL A 629 15.11 37.52 5.90
N GLU A 630 16.01 37.14 6.80
CA GLU A 630 16.48 38.01 7.89
C GLU A 630 17.18 39.26 7.38
N TYR A 631 17.99 39.13 6.33
CA TYR A 631 18.69 40.25 5.72
C TYR A 631 17.72 41.27 5.09
N ASN A 632 16.73 40.80 4.32
CA ASN A 632 15.71 41.67 3.71
C ASN A 632 14.88 42.38 4.79
N TYR A 633 14.46 41.66 5.83
CA TYR A 633 13.80 42.29 6.98
C TYR A 633 14.69 43.33 7.68
N ASN A 634 16.01 43.14 7.79
CA ASN A 634 16.86 44.15 8.43
C ASN A 634 17.07 45.39 7.54
N ARG A 635 17.14 45.24 6.21
CA ARG A 635 17.52 46.30 5.28
C ARG A 635 16.36 47.18 4.83
N ASN A 636 15.16 46.63 4.67
CA ASN A 636 14.02 47.36 4.13
C ASN A 636 13.31 48.14 5.25
N ALA A 637 13.39 49.46 5.15
CA ALA A 637 12.72 50.41 6.03
C ALA A 637 11.62 51.12 5.24
N GLY A 638 10.41 50.54 5.20
CA GLY A 638 9.19 51.32 5.01
C GLY A 638 8.62 51.45 3.60
N GLY A 639 8.62 50.39 2.78
CA GLY A 639 7.75 50.32 1.61
C GLY A 639 6.31 49.94 1.99
N THR A 640 5.30 50.58 1.38
CA THR A 640 3.92 50.08 1.37
C THR A 640 3.86 48.76 0.60
N SER A 641 3.21 47.72 1.15
CA SER A 641 3.06 46.42 0.49
C SER A 641 2.38 46.57 -0.87
N ALA A 642 3.11 46.37 -1.96
CA ALA A 642 2.57 46.32 -3.32
C ALA A 642 2.34 44.85 -3.72
N MET A 643 1.50 44.16 -2.94
CA MET A 643 1.24 42.72 -3.11
C MET A 643 0.75 42.40 -4.53
N GLU A 644 -0.07 43.25 -5.15
CA GLU A 644 -0.52 43.09 -6.54
C GLU A 644 0.65 42.99 -7.52
N ALA A 645 1.52 44.00 -7.54
CA ALA A 645 2.67 44.04 -8.44
C ALA A 645 3.65 42.90 -8.16
N SER A 646 3.82 42.55 -6.89
CA SER A 646 4.70 41.46 -6.47
C SER A 646 4.18 40.10 -6.91
N MET A 647 2.86 39.88 -6.77
CA MET A 647 2.20 38.67 -7.24
C MET A 647 2.27 38.55 -8.76
N SER A 648 2.11 39.66 -9.49
CA SER A 648 2.24 39.69 -10.96
C SER A 648 3.59 39.15 -11.42
N GLU A 649 4.70 39.64 -10.87
CA GLU A 649 6.06 39.23 -11.23
C GLU A 649 6.34 37.75 -10.92
N VAL A 650 5.87 37.26 -9.78
CA VAL A 650 6.01 35.84 -9.41
C VAL A 650 5.14 34.95 -10.32
N ILE A 651 3.95 35.41 -10.69
CA ILE A 651 3.07 34.71 -11.63
C ILE A 651 3.65 34.72 -13.04
N ASP A 652 4.30 35.80 -13.47
CA ASP A 652 5.03 35.86 -14.75
C ASP A 652 6.15 34.83 -14.76
N TYR A 653 6.94 34.75 -13.70
CA TYR A 653 7.94 33.69 -13.53
C TYR A 653 7.33 32.28 -13.64
N ILE A 654 6.20 32.02 -12.98
CA ILE A 654 5.52 30.72 -13.09
C ILE A 654 5.08 30.44 -14.53
N ILE A 655 4.43 31.41 -15.18
CA ILE A 655 3.87 31.26 -16.53
C ILE A 655 4.96 31.08 -17.59
N GLU A 656 6.07 31.81 -17.46
CA GLU A 656 7.14 31.89 -18.46
C GLU A 656 8.18 30.78 -18.29
N GLU A 657 8.57 30.48 -17.05
CA GLU A 657 9.70 29.58 -16.76
C GLU A 657 9.26 28.19 -16.25
N LYS A 658 8.08 28.07 -15.65
CA LYS A 658 7.63 26.82 -15.01
C LYS A 658 6.50 26.11 -15.75
N LEU A 659 5.63 26.83 -16.46
CA LEU A 659 4.57 26.25 -17.27
C LEU A 659 5.06 25.93 -18.69
N PRO A 660 4.55 24.86 -19.33
CA PRO A 660 4.88 24.55 -20.71
C PRO A 660 4.43 25.69 -21.65
N ASN A 661 5.26 25.98 -22.64
CA ASN A 661 5.00 27.05 -23.59
C ASN A 661 3.84 26.65 -24.54
N PRO A 662 2.77 27.46 -24.66
CA PRO A 662 1.59 27.14 -25.44
C PRO A 662 1.83 27.08 -26.96
N HIS A 663 2.97 27.59 -27.45
CA HIS A 663 3.22 27.78 -28.89
C HIS A 663 4.45 27.05 -29.46
N VAL A 664 4.94 25.97 -28.83
CA VAL A 664 6.02 25.17 -29.46
C VAL A 664 5.45 24.24 -30.53
N THR A 665 5.21 24.80 -31.72
CA THR A 665 5.34 24.09 -33.00
C THR A 665 6.75 24.34 -33.52
N LEU A 666 7.75 23.64 -32.98
CA LEU A 666 9.08 23.65 -33.57
C LEU A 666 9.00 22.92 -34.92
N VAL A 667 9.00 23.68 -36.01
CA VAL A 667 9.03 23.14 -37.38
C VAL A 667 10.31 22.31 -37.54
N GLY A 668 10.16 20.99 -37.67
CA GLY A 668 11.25 20.08 -38.10
C GLY A 668 11.76 19.05 -37.09
N ILE A 669 11.17 18.89 -35.89
CA ILE A 669 11.51 17.79 -34.96
C ILE A 669 10.28 16.88 -34.76
N PRO A 670 10.40 15.53 -34.73
CA PRO A 670 9.27 14.65 -34.47
C PRO A 670 8.61 14.99 -33.13
N ARG A 671 7.26 14.96 -33.09
CA ARG A 671 6.46 15.19 -31.88
C ARG A 671 7.05 14.40 -30.70
N ILE A 672 7.55 15.11 -29.68
CA ILE A 672 7.81 14.47 -28.39
C ILE A 672 6.45 13.96 -27.91
N PRO A 673 6.31 12.64 -27.66
CA PRO A 673 5.07 12.11 -27.13
C PRO A 673 4.65 12.88 -25.87
N GLN A 674 3.40 13.33 -25.81
CA GLN A 674 2.86 14.14 -24.69
C GLN A 674 3.10 13.49 -23.31
N PHE A 675 3.25 12.16 -23.25
CA PHE A 675 3.53 11.40 -22.03
C PHE A 675 4.98 11.54 -21.51
N LEU A 676 5.91 12.05 -22.32
CA LEU A 676 7.30 12.32 -21.91
C LEU A 676 7.49 13.74 -21.34
N ILE A 677 6.48 14.60 -21.41
CA ILE A 677 6.52 15.95 -20.82
C ILE A 677 6.09 15.84 -19.35
N LYS A 678 7.03 16.03 -18.42
CA LYS A 678 6.75 16.08 -16.97
C LYS A 678 5.70 17.16 -16.73
N ARG A 679 4.51 16.79 -16.24
CA ARG A 679 3.44 17.75 -15.95
C ARG A 679 3.89 18.65 -14.79
N PRO A 680 3.74 19.98 -14.89
CA PRO A 680 4.12 20.88 -13.80
C PRO A 680 3.20 20.65 -12.60
N ARG A 681 3.79 20.59 -11.41
CA ARG A 681 3.08 20.61 -10.13
C ARG A 681 3.80 21.63 -9.25
N ILE A 682 3.15 22.76 -8.97
CA ILE A 682 3.78 23.94 -8.35
C ILE A 682 2.94 24.37 -7.15
N THR A 683 3.58 24.66 -6.03
CA THR A 683 2.92 25.31 -4.89
C THR A 683 3.59 26.65 -4.62
N LEU A 684 2.81 27.73 -4.64
CA LEU A 684 3.23 29.07 -4.28
C LEU A 684 2.77 29.41 -2.86
N PHE A 685 3.69 29.47 -1.92
CA PHE A 685 3.44 29.99 -0.57
C PHE A 685 3.55 31.50 -0.53
N VAL A 686 2.53 32.17 -0.02
CA VAL A 686 2.50 33.63 0.15
C VAL A 686 2.41 33.94 1.64
N PHE A 687 3.50 34.45 2.21
CA PHE A 687 3.58 34.81 3.63
C PHE A 687 3.20 36.27 3.77
N THR A 688 2.11 36.58 4.47
CA THR A 688 1.59 37.96 4.55
C THR A 688 0.69 38.15 5.77
N ASP A 689 0.56 39.40 6.22
CA ASP A 689 -0.43 39.80 7.23
C ASP A 689 -1.74 40.27 6.59
N GLY A 690 -1.81 40.29 5.26
CA GLY A 690 -2.97 40.71 4.50
C GLY A 690 -3.22 42.21 4.53
N LEU A 691 -2.36 43.04 5.13
CA LEU A 691 -2.54 44.50 5.26
C LEU A 691 -2.02 45.27 4.03
N TRP A 692 -2.71 45.07 2.91
CA TRP A 692 -2.32 45.64 1.62
C TRP A 692 -2.97 47.02 1.36
N GLY A 693 -2.34 48.09 1.85
CA GLY A 693 -2.72 49.49 1.55
C GLY A 693 -4.02 50.00 2.21
N ASN A 694 -4.34 51.28 1.99
CA ASN A 694 -5.47 51.98 2.60
C ASN A 694 -6.73 51.93 1.72
N GLY A 695 -7.67 51.01 1.97
CA GLY A 695 -8.98 51.04 1.31
C GLY A 695 -9.88 49.85 1.64
N ALA A 696 -11.12 50.15 2.01
CA ALA A 696 -12.18 49.20 2.37
C ALA A 696 -12.46 48.14 1.28
N ALA A 697 -12.70 46.90 1.72
CA ALA A 697 -13.43 45.80 1.08
C ALA A 697 -13.12 45.39 -0.39
N SER A 698 -12.18 46.05 -1.08
CA SER A 698 -11.68 45.65 -2.40
C SER A 698 -10.34 44.97 -2.24
N VAL A 699 -10.26 43.67 -2.55
CA VAL A 699 -8.99 42.97 -2.72
C VAL A 699 -8.12 43.78 -3.68
N SER A 700 -6.90 44.12 -3.28
CA SER A 700 -6.02 45.07 -3.97
C SER A 700 -5.47 44.50 -5.29
N GLY A 701 -6.33 44.15 -6.25
CA GLY A 701 -5.97 43.59 -7.56
C GLY A 701 -5.33 42.20 -7.55
N VAL A 702 -4.97 41.64 -6.40
CA VAL A 702 -4.44 40.26 -6.25
C VAL A 702 -5.38 39.22 -6.86
N GLU A 703 -6.70 39.40 -6.74
CA GLU A 703 -7.66 38.48 -7.40
C GLU A 703 -7.46 38.44 -8.92
N LYS A 704 -7.09 39.57 -9.54
CA LYS A 704 -6.94 39.69 -10.99
C LYS A 704 -5.74 38.88 -11.46
N GLU A 705 -4.65 38.92 -10.69
CA GLU A 705 -3.46 38.13 -10.94
C GLU A 705 -3.73 36.63 -10.78
N ILE A 706 -4.50 36.23 -9.76
CA ILE A 706 -4.94 34.83 -9.59
C ILE A 706 -5.83 34.40 -10.77
N ARG A 707 -6.80 35.22 -11.20
CA ARG A 707 -7.60 34.95 -12.40
C ARG A 707 -6.71 34.82 -13.65
N ARG A 708 -5.69 35.66 -13.78
CA ARG A 708 -4.73 35.63 -14.90
C ARG A 708 -3.94 34.32 -14.92
N LEU A 709 -3.49 33.84 -13.76
CA LEU A 709 -2.85 32.53 -13.63
C LEU A 709 -3.82 31.40 -14.01
N ILE A 710 -5.03 31.38 -13.46
CA ILE A 710 -6.07 30.38 -13.78
C ILE A 710 -6.31 30.33 -15.30
N ASN A 711 -6.46 31.47 -15.96
CA ASN A 711 -6.64 31.53 -17.41
C ASN A 711 -5.43 30.96 -18.17
N ASN A 712 -4.20 31.19 -17.68
CA ASN A 712 -2.99 30.63 -18.29
C ASN A 712 -2.86 29.11 -18.12
N VAL A 713 -3.32 28.56 -16.98
CA VAL A 713 -3.40 27.11 -16.73
C VAL A 713 -4.47 26.47 -17.62
N LYS A 714 -5.68 27.06 -17.68
CA LYS A 714 -6.79 26.64 -18.54
C LYS A 714 -6.40 26.60 -20.02
N THR A 715 -5.84 27.68 -20.53
CA THR A 715 -5.44 27.79 -21.95
C THR A 715 -4.34 26.80 -22.36
N ARG A 716 -3.59 26.28 -21.40
CA ARG A 716 -2.57 25.23 -21.61
C ARG A 716 -3.10 23.81 -21.41
N ASN A 717 -4.40 23.65 -21.15
CA ASN A 717 -5.05 22.36 -20.88
C ASN A 717 -4.38 21.58 -19.74
N LEU A 718 -4.03 22.30 -18.67
CA LEU A 718 -3.45 21.75 -17.45
C LEU A 718 -4.54 21.60 -16.38
N SER A 719 -4.43 20.56 -15.57
CA SER A 719 -5.29 20.34 -14.40
C SER A 719 -5.18 21.50 -13.41
N ARG A 720 -6.26 21.78 -12.65
CA ARG A 720 -6.28 22.87 -11.67
C ARG A 720 -5.23 22.71 -10.58
N ILE A 721 -4.85 21.48 -10.21
CA ILE A 721 -3.78 21.19 -9.24
C ILE A 721 -2.35 21.43 -9.75
N ALA A 722 -2.18 21.80 -11.03
CA ALA A 722 -0.88 22.11 -11.63
C ALA A 722 -0.19 23.29 -10.93
N VAL A 723 -0.96 24.27 -10.46
CA VAL A 723 -0.47 25.38 -9.64
C VAL A 723 -1.45 25.66 -8.52
N THR A 724 -0.99 25.52 -7.27
CA THR A 724 -1.76 25.89 -6.07
C THR A 724 -1.11 27.07 -5.36
N ILE A 725 -1.92 27.92 -4.75
CA ILE A 725 -1.48 29.10 -3.99
C ILE A 725 -1.90 28.89 -2.53
N GLN A 726 -0.94 28.96 -1.63
CA GLN A 726 -1.18 28.89 -0.20
C GLN A 726 -0.85 30.21 0.47
N PHE A 727 -1.87 30.91 0.98
CA PHE A 727 -1.65 32.06 1.85
C PHE A 727 -1.38 31.60 3.28
N ILE A 728 -0.21 31.97 3.80
CA ILE A 728 0.15 31.80 5.21
C ILE A 728 0.00 33.16 5.90
N ARG A 729 -1.08 33.29 6.67
CA ARG A 729 -1.49 34.52 7.34
C ARG A 729 -0.75 34.72 8.66
N PHE A 730 -0.17 35.89 8.85
CA PHE A 730 0.46 36.36 10.09
C PHE A 730 -0.32 37.52 10.71
N GLY A 731 -0.60 37.48 12.01
CA GLY A 731 -1.45 38.49 12.66
C GLY A 731 -2.95 38.27 12.44
N ASP A 732 -3.78 38.94 13.25
CA ASP A 732 -5.21 38.66 13.42
C ASP A 732 -6.12 39.87 13.13
N ASP A 733 -5.70 40.75 12.21
CA ASP A 733 -6.52 41.89 11.77
C ASP A 733 -7.78 41.41 11.02
N ALA A 734 -8.95 41.92 11.41
CA ALA A 734 -10.24 41.44 10.91
C ALA A 734 -10.43 41.72 9.41
N ASP A 735 -10.06 42.92 8.96
CA ASP A 735 -10.18 43.31 7.55
C ASP A 735 -9.23 42.49 6.66
N ALA A 736 -8.03 42.19 7.17
CA ALA A 736 -7.08 41.31 6.51
C ALA A 736 -7.56 39.84 6.46
N ILE A 737 -8.15 39.33 7.55
CA ILE A 737 -8.75 37.99 7.58
C ILE A 737 -9.87 37.88 6.54
N ASP A 738 -10.79 38.83 6.50
CA ASP A 738 -11.91 38.82 5.56
C ASP A 738 -11.42 38.94 4.10
N ARG A 739 -10.38 39.73 3.86
CA ARG A 739 -9.72 39.82 2.55
C ARG A 739 -9.11 38.49 2.10
N LEU A 740 -8.40 37.78 2.98
CA LEU A 740 -7.81 36.48 2.63
C LEU A 740 -8.86 35.37 2.51
N LYS A 741 -9.91 35.38 3.34
CA LYS A 741 -11.08 34.49 3.20
C LYS A 741 -11.83 34.71 1.89
N TYR A 742 -11.91 35.96 1.43
CA TYR A 742 -12.46 36.24 0.11
C TYR A 742 -11.63 35.54 -0.97
N LEU A 743 -10.29 35.63 -0.91
CA LEU A 743 -9.41 34.98 -1.90
C LEU A 743 -9.51 33.45 -1.89
N ASP A 744 -9.65 32.84 -0.71
CA ASP A 744 -9.90 31.40 -0.52
C ASP A 744 -11.26 30.98 -1.11
N THR A 745 -12.34 31.72 -0.85
CA THR A 745 -13.67 31.34 -1.32
C THR A 745 -13.98 31.71 -2.77
N PHE A 746 -13.17 32.58 -3.37
CA PHE A 746 -13.40 33.14 -4.70
C PHE A 746 -13.34 32.11 -5.84
N GLY A 747 -12.50 31.08 -5.74
CA GLY A 747 -12.35 30.02 -6.75
C GLY A 747 -13.49 29.00 -6.73
N LYS A 748 -14.12 28.80 -5.56
CA LYS A 748 -15.14 27.77 -5.27
C LYS A 748 -16.37 27.85 -6.18
N HIS A 749 -16.77 29.05 -6.59
CA HIS A 749 -17.91 29.23 -7.49
C HIS A 749 -17.63 28.91 -8.97
N THR A 750 -16.36 28.70 -9.33
CA THR A 750 -15.92 28.48 -10.72
C THR A 750 -15.24 27.13 -10.92
N ASP A 751 -15.28 26.25 -9.91
CA ASP A 751 -14.63 24.93 -9.88
C ASP A 751 -13.09 24.98 -10.06
N TRP A 752 -12.49 26.12 -9.71
CA TRP A 752 -11.05 26.39 -9.80
C TRP A 752 -10.52 26.85 -8.45
N ASP A 753 -10.70 26.00 -7.45
CA ASP A 753 -10.33 26.27 -6.07
C ASP A 753 -8.84 26.00 -5.81
N ILE A 754 -7.98 26.85 -6.39
CA ILE A 754 -6.52 26.69 -6.30
C ILE A 754 -5.89 27.48 -5.15
N VAL A 755 -6.69 28.20 -4.35
CA VAL A 755 -6.24 29.14 -3.31
C VAL A 755 -6.73 28.67 -1.96
N ASP A 756 -5.83 28.46 -1.01
CA ASP A 756 -6.20 28.19 0.38
C ASP A 756 -5.51 29.17 1.33
N THR A 757 -6.12 29.46 2.47
CA THR A 757 -5.58 30.37 3.49
C THR A 757 -5.50 29.68 4.84
N LYS A 758 -4.30 29.67 5.45
CA LYS A 758 -4.06 29.15 6.79
C LYS A 758 -3.34 30.18 7.66
N SER A 759 -3.60 30.20 8.95
CA SER A 759 -2.76 30.94 9.90
C SER A 759 -1.41 30.26 10.04
N TYR A 760 -0.33 31.00 10.31
CA TYR A 760 0.96 30.39 10.71
C TYR A 760 0.86 29.56 12.01
N LYS A 761 -0.20 29.77 12.80
CA LYS A 761 -0.53 28.97 13.98
C LYS A 761 -1.27 27.69 13.62
N ASP A 762 -1.63 27.48 12.35
CA ASP A 762 -2.39 26.33 11.84
C ASP A 762 -1.59 25.04 11.70
N ASP A 763 -2.25 23.94 11.35
CA ASP A 763 -1.61 22.63 11.26
C ASP A 763 -0.62 22.65 10.11
N VAL A 764 0.63 22.24 10.34
CA VAL A 764 1.65 22.31 9.30
C VAL A 764 1.28 21.47 8.06
N PRO A 765 0.75 20.24 8.16
CA PRO A 765 0.23 19.51 7.01
C PRO A 765 -0.86 20.26 6.24
N ASP A 766 -1.81 20.90 6.92
CA ASP A 766 -2.87 21.69 6.28
C ASP A 766 -2.30 22.88 5.50
N MET A 767 -1.19 23.48 5.98
CA MET A 767 -0.50 24.54 5.24
C MET A 767 0.05 24.06 3.90
N PHE A 768 0.23 22.77 3.66
CA PHE A 768 0.75 22.25 2.38
C PHE A 768 -0.34 21.71 1.44
N ILE A 769 -1.43 21.18 2.01
CA ILE A 769 -2.37 20.31 1.30
C ILE A 769 -3.73 20.98 1.04
N GLY A 770 -4.02 22.15 1.64
CA GLY A 770 -5.32 22.81 1.59
C GLY A 770 -6.08 22.74 0.26
N SER A 771 -5.55 23.30 -0.82
CA SER A 771 -6.14 23.28 -2.17
C SER A 771 -5.75 22.06 -3.02
N ILE A 772 -5.11 21.05 -2.41
CA ILE A 772 -4.68 19.80 -3.06
C ILE A 772 -5.63 18.65 -2.67
N ASP A 773 -6.17 18.61 -1.44
CA ASP A 773 -6.98 17.47 -0.95
C ASP A 773 -8.40 17.41 -1.55
N ASP A 774 -8.97 18.54 -2.01
CA ASP A 774 -10.35 18.59 -2.57
C ASP A 774 -10.51 17.86 -3.92
N GLU A 775 -9.46 17.28 -4.48
CA GLU A 775 -9.49 16.61 -5.79
C GLU A 775 -8.65 15.32 -5.87
N VAL A 776 -8.08 14.85 -4.75
CA VAL A 776 -7.50 13.48 -4.73
C VAL A 776 -8.62 12.42 -4.76
N ASP A 777 -9.89 12.84 -4.60
CA ASP A 777 -11.09 12.01 -4.79
C ASP A 777 -11.70 12.10 -6.21
N ASP A 778 -11.13 12.89 -7.14
CA ASP A 778 -11.57 12.89 -8.55
C ASP A 778 -10.43 12.63 -9.53
N ASN A 779 -10.59 11.53 -10.27
CA ASN A 779 -9.58 10.85 -11.05
C ASN A 779 -9.33 11.56 -12.41
N ASP A 780 -8.46 12.56 -12.40
CA ASP A 780 -8.08 13.41 -13.54
C ASP A 780 -7.32 12.67 -14.69
N GLU A 781 -7.19 11.34 -14.63
CA GLU A 781 -6.76 10.53 -15.78
C GLU A 781 -7.90 10.21 -16.77
N TRP A 782 -9.17 10.32 -16.36
CA TRP A 782 -10.33 9.93 -17.19
C TRP A 782 -10.74 11.00 -18.22
N GLU A 783 -10.65 12.29 -17.90
CA GLU A 783 -11.13 13.36 -18.81
C GLU A 783 -10.23 13.54 -20.05
N MET A 784 -8.92 13.28 -19.90
CA MET A 784 -7.95 13.36 -20.99
C MET A 784 -8.00 12.18 -21.97
N ALA A 785 -8.54 11.03 -21.56
CA ALA A 785 -8.83 9.91 -22.45
C ALA A 785 -10.05 10.19 -23.33
N ARG A 786 -11.04 10.93 -22.79
CA ARG A 786 -12.29 11.31 -23.47
C ARG A 786 -12.06 12.26 -24.66
N LEU A 787 -11.10 13.18 -24.56
CA LEU A 787 -10.76 14.15 -25.62
C LEU A 787 -9.81 13.61 -26.71
N ARG A 788 -9.30 12.37 -26.59
CA ARG A 788 -8.46 11.71 -27.62
C ARG A 788 -9.25 10.79 -28.56
N LEU A 789 -10.56 10.61 -28.32
CA LEU A 789 -11.45 9.75 -29.11
C LEU A 789 -12.58 10.52 -29.81
N SER A 790 -12.53 11.86 -29.78
CA SER A 790 -13.27 12.77 -30.68
C SER A 790 -12.29 13.46 -31.61
#